data_AF-A0A2V5UZ28-F1
#
_entry.id   AF-A0A2V5UZ28-F1
#
_cell.length_a   1.000
_cell.length_b   1.000
_cell.length_c   1.000
_cell.angle_alpha   90.00
_cell.angle_beta   90.00
_cell.angle_gamma   90.00
#
_symmetry.space_group_name_H-M   'P 1'
#
loop_
_entity.id
_entity.type
_entity.pdbx_description
1 polymer ?
#
loop_
_entity_poly.entity_id
_entity_poly.type
_entity_poly.pdbx_seq_one_letter_code
_entity_poly.pdbx_strand_id
1 'polypeptide(L)'
;MPALSKKDKLRLLTTILESRHADLREQNLNRQGKGHFHVSGMGHEALAAVSFLMEPEDYIVPYYRDRGLILGRGMTTRELGLEYFAKRNTGSGGRQMPSHYSNAKLHIWSVPTPTGSQLLPACGIAWGIKLDRKRNLVVTTVGDAATRQGDFFEAVSFAKEKKLPLLLVVEDNAYGISMPTRKTNPLALGVLEASDWQQIDGRDVQKVYDTARAAMEKIRAGNGPAFFWVKMERLSSHTSSDDQKLYREEAELRALEKSDPLKCWKDQLIEEGVITAEEFAKIDNDIKERIRGEYSDAEKVEDPSPNELLANVVKLPPKIDNEILPPGKYRIGDTVNKTLRAGLEEDPRRIIFGEDIEDPKGGVFRLTQKLSTEFPKQVFNSPLAESTILGVGCGLAAYGKRPVFELQFIDFIYPGFNQLVTNISNLRWRSFGNWNCPLVIYAPYGAYLPGGSLWHSQANESALAHYPGLSVVIPSTPEDAAGLLWTAMHSEDPVIFLIPKHLLWAEHESHEPVCAVPFGQARKCSAWGNAVEKSFEAIAKISDETSVELIDLRSIVPWDKAAIEESMRKTRRLVVVQEDTENCSVGQMIISHLTGEADLWSMMISPPILVSKANVMIGYNPIYEYAALPDIERIVAAIRRSISTGQERPVAAVAGVEAVASSRKVEPTPEDRRPYTPTINTTKRRAQSITVPIMGEGIRNAKIVSLLKKTGDPIALDDDLCEVETDKAVYPIQSSFIGVMGEWKTKVGDTVDIGQELGTILTGDGEPVAATSKAFEATDAESAISSRKEEKAAPEDTRRYIGIEPALSPTITRKLSRVIPANLQIDARWNSIRQARDAAK
;
A
#
# COMPACT_ATOMS: atom_id res chain seq x y z
N MET A 1 -9.99 -41.23 -12.26
CA MET A 1 -9.38 -40.02 -12.87
C MET A 1 -7.87 -40.19 -12.83
N PRO A 2 -7.07 -39.62 -13.75
CA PRO A 2 -5.62 -39.71 -13.66
C PRO A 2 -5.11 -38.99 -12.41
N ALA A 3 -4.11 -39.59 -11.77
CA ALA A 3 -3.31 -38.96 -10.72
C ALA A 3 -2.36 -37.91 -11.32
N LEU A 4 -1.70 -37.12 -10.46
CA LEU A 4 -0.58 -36.26 -10.87
C LEU A 4 0.43 -37.06 -11.70
N SER A 5 0.77 -36.57 -12.89
CA SER A 5 1.74 -37.26 -13.74
C SER A 5 3.13 -37.27 -13.10
N LYS A 6 3.99 -38.23 -13.46
CA LYS A 6 5.39 -38.26 -12.97
C LYS A 6 6.10 -36.91 -13.20
N LYS A 7 5.83 -36.25 -14.33
CA LYS A 7 6.38 -34.92 -14.67
C LYS A 7 5.87 -33.84 -13.71
N ASP A 8 4.57 -33.83 -13.42
CA ASP A 8 3.95 -32.81 -12.56
C ASP A 8 4.31 -33.01 -11.09
N LYS A 9 4.46 -34.26 -10.63
CA LYS A 9 4.98 -34.59 -9.29
C LYS A 9 6.39 -34.04 -9.09
N LEU A 10 7.28 -34.26 -10.06
CA LEU A 10 8.65 -33.74 -10.03
C LEU A 10 8.68 -32.21 -10.13
N ARG A 11 7.85 -31.59 -11.00
CA ARG A 11 7.73 -30.13 -11.08
C ARG A 11 7.25 -29.52 -9.77
N LEU A 12 6.28 -30.14 -9.09
CA LEU A 12 5.77 -29.69 -7.80
C LEU A 12 6.83 -29.82 -6.70
N LEU A 13 7.61 -30.92 -6.70
CA LEU A 13 8.78 -31.08 -5.83
C LEU A 13 9.81 -29.96 -6.07
N THR A 14 10.13 -29.64 -7.33
CA THR A 14 11.01 -28.51 -7.68
C THR A 14 10.49 -27.18 -7.12
N THR A 15 9.21 -26.86 -7.30
CA THR A 15 8.61 -25.61 -6.77
C THR A 15 8.64 -25.55 -5.23
N ILE A 16 8.41 -26.67 -4.54
CA ILE A 16 8.49 -26.75 -3.07
C ILE A 16 9.95 -26.54 -2.60
N LEU A 17 10.93 -27.14 -3.28
CA LEU A 17 12.36 -26.93 -3.04
C LEU A 17 12.79 -25.48 -3.30
N GLU A 18 12.30 -24.88 -4.39
CA GLU A 18 12.55 -23.48 -4.74
C GLU A 18 12.02 -22.53 -3.66
N SER A 19 10.81 -22.78 -3.15
CA SER A 19 10.24 -22.05 -2.02
C SER A 19 11.14 -22.17 -0.78
N ARG A 20 11.53 -23.40 -0.40
CA ARG A 20 12.36 -23.66 0.79
C ARG A 20 13.73 -23.00 0.71
N HIS A 21 14.45 -23.16 -0.40
CA HIS A 21 15.82 -22.66 -0.54
C HIS A 21 15.89 -21.15 -0.73
N ALA A 22 14.89 -20.54 -1.37
CA ALA A 22 14.76 -19.08 -1.42
C ALA A 22 14.53 -18.49 -0.03
N ASP A 23 13.65 -19.10 0.76
CA ASP A 23 13.38 -18.70 2.15
C ASP A 23 14.64 -18.78 3.03
N LEU A 24 15.34 -19.91 3.00
CA LEU A 24 16.62 -20.09 3.71
C LEU A 24 17.70 -19.12 3.21
N ARG A 25 17.75 -18.80 1.91
CA ARG A 25 18.70 -17.81 1.38
C ARG A 25 18.43 -16.41 1.94
N GLU A 26 17.17 -16.01 2.06
CA GLU A 26 16.78 -14.73 2.67
C GLU A 26 17.09 -14.68 4.17
N GLN A 27 16.90 -15.79 4.91
CA GLN A 27 17.31 -15.87 6.32
C GLN A 27 18.83 -15.67 6.47
N ASN A 28 19.63 -16.33 5.64
CA ASN A 28 21.09 -16.18 5.65
C ASN A 28 21.52 -14.76 5.24
N LEU A 29 20.89 -14.18 4.21
CA LEU A 29 21.12 -12.79 3.78
C LEU A 29 20.79 -11.77 4.90
N ASN A 30 19.72 -12.00 5.66
CA ASN A 30 19.34 -11.15 6.79
C ASN A 30 20.40 -11.25 7.91
N ARG A 31 20.88 -12.46 8.23
CA ARG A 31 21.99 -12.69 9.19
C ARG A 31 23.33 -12.13 8.72
N GLN A 32 23.50 -11.98 7.41
CA GLN A 32 24.64 -11.31 6.76
C GLN A 32 24.49 -9.77 6.71
N GLY A 33 23.37 -9.20 7.16
CA GLY A 33 23.11 -7.76 7.10
C GLY A 33 22.81 -7.23 5.70
N LYS A 34 22.50 -8.12 4.74
CA LYS A 34 22.23 -7.79 3.33
C LYS A 34 20.75 -7.53 3.03
N GLY A 35 19.85 -7.77 3.99
CA GLY A 35 18.43 -7.46 3.87
C GLY A 35 17.91 -6.74 5.12
N HIS A 36 16.72 -6.14 4.99
CA HIS A 36 16.11 -5.32 6.04
C HIS A 36 15.10 -6.07 6.90
N PHE A 37 14.41 -7.05 6.30
CA PHE A 37 13.33 -7.81 6.93
C PHE A 37 13.09 -9.10 6.14
N HIS A 38 12.62 -10.15 6.80
CA HIS A 38 12.23 -11.40 6.15
C HIS A 38 11.04 -12.03 6.88
N VAL A 39 10.11 -12.59 6.11
CA VAL A 39 8.97 -13.35 6.61
C VAL A 39 8.99 -14.73 5.96
N SER A 40 9.13 -15.76 6.79
CA SER A 40 9.28 -17.13 6.31
C SER A 40 7.95 -17.75 5.91
N GLY A 41 7.89 -18.38 4.75
CA GLY A 41 6.81 -19.25 4.28
C GLY A 41 7.06 -20.74 4.56
N MET A 42 8.11 -21.09 5.31
CA MET A 42 8.45 -22.49 5.56
C MET A 42 7.35 -23.24 6.33
N GLY A 43 6.90 -24.35 5.75
CA GLY A 43 5.78 -25.18 6.20
C GLY A 43 4.48 -24.96 5.42
N HIS A 44 4.41 -23.91 4.60
CA HIS A 44 3.24 -23.55 3.79
C HIS A 44 3.40 -23.97 2.31
N GLU A 45 4.51 -24.61 1.94
CA GLU A 45 4.89 -24.84 0.53
C GLU A 45 3.92 -25.73 -0.25
N ALA A 46 3.14 -26.57 0.45
CA ALA A 46 2.12 -27.44 -0.15
C ALA A 46 1.06 -26.69 -0.97
N LEU A 47 0.85 -25.39 -0.71
CA LEU A 47 -0.08 -24.56 -1.49
C LEU A 47 0.34 -24.37 -2.96
N ALA A 48 1.60 -24.68 -3.32
CA ALA A 48 2.00 -24.78 -4.73
C ALA A 48 1.11 -25.77 -5.53
N ALA A 49 0.57 -26.79 -4.87
CA ALA A 49 -0.37 -27.75 -5.47
C ALA A 49 -1.68 -27.09 -5.95
N VAL A 50 -2.10 -26.00 -5.30
CA VAL A 50 -3.33 -25.25 -5.65
C VAL A 50 -3.10 -24.43 -6.91
N SER A 51 -2.00 -23.68 -7.01
CA SER A 51 -1.72 -22.82 -8.16
C SER A 51 -1.35 -23.59 -9.44
N PHE A 52 -0.85 -24.83 -9.32
CA PHE A 52 -0.65 -25.74 -10.46
C PHE A 52 -1.95 -26.11 -11.21
N LEU A 53 -3.12 -25.90 -10.60
CA LEU A 53 -4.44 -26.17 -11.18
C LEU A 53 -5.10 -24.92 -11.80
N MET A 54 -4.50 -23.74 -11.61
CA MET A 54 -5.08 -22.47 -12.05
C MET A 54 -4.82 -22.21 -13.54
N GLU A 55 -5.82 -21.64 -14.21
CA GLU A 55 -5.75 -21.20 -15.61
C GLU A 55 -5.11 -19.80 -15.70
N PRO A 56 -4.49 -19.40 -16.84
CA PRO A 56 -3.79 -18.11 -16.95
C PRO A 56 -4.63 -16.89 -16.55
N GLU A 57 -5.93 -16.92 -16.83
CA GLU A 57 -6.87 -15.83 -16.57
C GLU A 57 -7.51 -15.85 -15.16
N ASP A 58 -7.10 -16.79 -14.28
CA ASP A 58 -7.50 -16.79 -12.86
C ASP A 58 -6.66 -15.80 -12.03
N TYR A 59 -7.17 -15.39 -10.86
CA TYR A 59 -6.53 -14.42 -9.97
C TYR A 59 -6.07 -15.05 -8.65
N ILE A 60 -4.95 -14.57 -8.11
CA ILE A 60 -4.51 -14.85 -6.75
C ILE A 60 -4.56 -13.55 -5.94
N VAL A 61 -5.21 -13.60 -4.78
CA VAL A 61 -5.20 -12.55 -3.76
C VAL A 61 -4.55 -13.12 -2.50
N PRO A 62 -3.21 -13.04 -2.39
CA PRO A 62 -2.43 -13.89 -1.51
C PRO A 62 -2.37 -13.37 -0.07
N TYR A 63 -1.73 -14.15 0.79
CA TYR A 63 -1.28 -13.85 2.13
C TYR A 63 0.25 -13.86 2.15
N TYR A 64 0.89 -13.22 3.13
CA TYR A 64 2.36 -13.06 3.12
C TYR A 64 3.16 -14.36 3.32
N ARG A 65 2.51 -15.51 3.52
CA ARG A 65 3.17 -16.84 3.62
C ARG A 65 3.15 -17.64 2.32
N ASP A 66 2.47 -17.15 1.29
CA ASP A 66 2.16 -17.86 0.04
C ASP A 66 3.34 -18.12 -0.92
N ARG A 67 4.59 -18.17 -0.45
CA ARG A 67 5.77 -18.37 -1.31
C ARG A 67 5.61 -19.59 -2.23
N GLY A 68 5.08 -20.70 -1.72
CA GLY A 68 4.77 -21.89 -2.53
C GLY A 68 3.67 -21.64 -3.57
N LEU A 69 2.57 -20.98 -3.18
CA LEU A 69 1.44 -20.66 -4.06
C LEU A 69 1.87 -19.76 -5.22
N ILE A 70 2.59 -18.66 -4.95
CA ILE A 70 3.00 -17.69 -5.98
C ILE A 70 4.14 -18.20 -6.88
N LEU A 71 5.06 -19.03 -6.38
CA LEU A 71 6.02 -19.75 -7.22
C LEU A 71 5.30 -20.75 -8.13
N GLY A 72 4.33 -21.51 -7.60
CA GLY A 72 3.54 -22.45 -8.40
C GLY A 72 2.67 -21.78 -9.46
N ARG A 73 2.29 -20.51 -9.24
CA ARG A 73 1.62 -19.64 -10.22
C ARG A 73 2.54 -19.20 -11.35
N GLY A 74 3.85 -19.14 -11.12
CA GLY A 74 4.86 -18.80 -12.13
C GLY A 74 5.75 -17.61 -11.80
N MET A 75 5.70 -17.03 -10.59
CA MET A 75 6.79 -16.13 -10.15
C MET A 75 8.08 -16.93 -10.02
N THR A 76 9.21 -16.30 -10.33
CA THR A 76 10.53 -16.91 -10.27
C THR A 76 11.26 -16.59 -8.97
N THR A 77 12.16 -17.49 -8.53
CA THR A 77 13.03 -17.23 -7.38
C THR A 77 13.92 -15.99 -7.55
N ARG A 78 14.26 -15.63 -8.79
CA ARG A 78 14.92 -14.35 -9.11
C ARG A 78 14.02 -13.14 -8.86
N GLU A 79 12.74 -13.18 -9.21
CA GLU A 79 11.79 -12.11 -8.89
C GLU A 79 11.62 -11.96 -7.37
N LEU A 80 11.59 -13.06 -6.61
CA LEU A 80 11.59 -13.01 -5.15
C LEU A 80 12.86 -12.39 -4.59
N GLY A 81 14.03 -12.66 -5.19
CA GLY A 81 15.26 -11.95 -4.87
C GLY A 81 15.15 -10.44 -5.08
N LEU A 82 14.52 -9.99 -6.17
CA LEU A 82 14.29 -8.57 -6.42
C LEU A 82 13.31 -7.95 -5.41
N GLU A 83 12.24 -8.64 -5.04
CA GLU A 83 11.30 -8.19 -4.00
C GLU A 83 11.97 -8.14 -2.62
N TYR A 84 12.80 -9.13 -2.28
CA TYR A 84 13.55 -9.19 -1.02
C TYR A 84 14.49 -7.99 -0.84
N PHE A 85 15.23 -7.62 -1.90
CA PHE A 85 16.10 -6.44 -1.90
C PHE A 85 15.37 -5.13 -2.27
N ALA A 86 14.02 -5.13 -2.32
CA ALA A 86 13.19 -3.97 -2.68
C ALA A 86 13.63 -3.23 -3.97
N LYS A 87 14.06 -3.98 -5.00
CA LYS A 87 14.61 -3.41 -6.24
C LYS A 87 13.54 -2.72 -7.09
N ARG A 88 13.99 -1.77 -7.92
CA ARG A 88 13.11 -0.95 -8.77
C ARG A 88 12.25 -1.79 -9.73
N ASN A 89 12.82 -2.83 -10.32
CA ASN A 89 12.16 -3.62 -11.35
C ASN A 89 11.36 -4.79 -10.76
N THR A 90 10.45 -4.46 -9.83
CA THR A 90 9.50 -5.36 -9.13
C THR A 90 8.06 -4.90 -9.36
N GLY A 91 7.07 -5.75 -9.07
CA GLY A 91 5.65 -5.37 -9.18
C GLY A 91 5.15 -4.38 -8.12
N SER A 92 6.03 -3.89 -7.24
CA SER A 92 5.80 -2.82 -6.27
C SER A 92 6.75 -1.63 -6.44
N GLY A 93 7.73 -1.71 -7.34
CA GLY A 93 8.77 -0.68 -7.48
C GLY A 93 9.64 -0.50 -6.23
N GLY A 94 9.76 -1.54 -5.39
CA GLY A 94 10.46 -1.47 -4.10
C GLY A 94 9.67 -0.80 -2.97
N ARG A 95 8.38 -0.51 -3.15
CA ARG A 95 7.54 0.19 -2.15
C ARG A 95 6.89 -0.73 -1.11
N GLN A 96 6.98 -2.03 -1.32
CA GLN A 96 6.38 -3.06 -0.47
C GLN A 96 7.45 -3.82 0.32
N MET A 97 7.08 -4.34 1.48
CA MET A 97 7.93 -5.27 2.22
C MET A 97 8.08 -6.60 1.46
N PRO A 98 9.16 -7.37 1.70
CA PRO A 98 9.26 -8.74 1.21
C PRO A 98 8.03 -9.58 1.57
N SER A 99 7.72 -10.55 0.71
CA SER A 99 6.52 -11.39 0.77
C SER A 99 5.17 -10.65 0.66
N HIS A 100 5.14 -9.37 0.28
CA HIS A 100 3.90 -8.67 -0.12
C HIS A 100 3.76 -8.71 -1.65
N TYR A 101 3.53 -9.91 -2.16
CA TYR A 101 3.59 -10.25 -3.58
C TYR A 101 2.70 -9.33 -4.44
N SER A 102 3.22 -8.95 -5.61
CA SER A 102 2.49 -8.15 -6.61
C SER A 102 3.00 -8.52 -8.00
N ASN A 103 2.15 -9.11 -8.84
CA ASN A 103 2.48 -9.39 -10.24
C ASN A 103 1.22 -9.38 -11.11
N ALA A 104 0.91 -8.23 -11.70
CA ALA A 104 -0.27 -8.06 -12.55
C ALA A 104 -0.27 -8.99 -13.78
N LYS A 105 0.89 -9.32 -14.36
CA LYS A 105 1.00 -10.24 -15.51
C LYS A 105 0.60 -11.68 -15.18
N LEU A 106 0.70 -12.07 -13.91
CA LEU A 106 0.29 -13.38 -13.40
C LEU A 106 -1.05 -13.30 -12.63
N HIS A 107 -1.72 -12.14 -12.66
CA HIS A 107 -2.91 -11.84 -11.87
C HIS A 107 -2.74 -12.08 -10.35
N ILE A 108 -1.54 -11.81 -9.83
CA ILE A 108 -1.24 -11.81 -8.39
C ILE A 108 -1.44 -10.39 -7.87
N TRP A 109 -2.52 -10.18 -7.13
CA TRP A 109 -2.94 -8.87 -6.65
C TRP A 109 -2.06 -8.37 -5.49
N SER A 110 -1.75 -7.07 -5.49
CA SER A 110 -0.85 -6.47 -4.49
C SER A 110 -1.48 -6.44 -3.09
N VAL A 111 -1.05 -7.37 -2.22
CA VAL A 111 -1.58 -7.54 -0.85
C VAL A 111 -1.04 -6.48 0.14
N PRO A 112 -1.85 -5.98 1.09
CA PRO A 112 -1.39 -5.11 2.18
C PRO A 112 -0.99 -5.91 3.44
N THR A 113 -0.32 -5.27 4.41
CA THR A 113 0.07 -5.93 5.67
C THR A 113 -1.10 -6.25 6.62
N PRO A 114 -2.15 -5.41 6.79
CA PRO A 114 -3.30 -5.73 7.65
C PRO A 114 -4.06 -6.97 7.16
N THR A 115 -3.79 -8.10 7.79
CA THR A 115 -4.24 -9.43 7.39
C THR A 115 -5.76 -9.57 7.43
N GLY A 116 -6.35 -10.15 6.40
CA GLY A 116 -7.80 -10.32 6.26
C GLY A 116 -8.46 -9.24 5.41
N SER A 117 -7.86 -8.04 5.33
CA SER A 117 -8.38 -6.94 4.50
C SER A 117 -8.37 -7.23 3.00
N GLN A 118 -7.61 -8.23 2.53
CA GLN A 118 -7.58 -8.66 1.13
C GLN A 118 -8.79 -9.50 0.70
N LEU A 119 -9.55 -10.06 1.65
CA LEU A 119 -10.62 -11.03 1.38
C LEU A 119 -11.83 -10.41 0.65
N LEU A 120 -12.17 -9.16 0.97
CA LEU A 120 -13.27 -8.44 0.33
C LEU A 120 -12.90 -7.95 -1.09
N PRO A 121 -11.68 -7.43 -1.35
CA PRO A 121 -11.14 -7.31 -2.71
C PRO A 121 -11.16 -8.61 -3.52
N ALA A 122 -10.81 -9.76 -2.92
CA ALA A 122 -10.93 -11.05 -3.61
C ALA A 122 -12.38 -11.37 -4.02
N CYS A 123 -13.35 -11.06 -3.15
CA CYS A 123 -14.77 -11.17 -3.47
C CYS A 123 -15.20 -10.21 -4.59
N GLY A 124 -14.67 -8.98 -4.62
CA GLY A 124 -14.92 -8.02 -5.69
C GLY A 124 -14.41 -8.48 -7.07
N ILE A 125 -13.19 -9.02 -7.13
CA ILE A 125 -12.64 -9.61 -8.37
C ILE A 125 -13.52 -10.79 -8.81
N ALA A 126 -13.87 -11.70 -7.89
CA ALA A 126 -14.72 -12.85 -8.20
C ALA A 126 -16.14 -12.44 -8.66
N TRP A 127 -16.69 -11.35 -8.12
CA TRP A 127 -17.97 -10.81 -8.59
C TRP A 127 -17.85 -10.19 -9.98
N GLY A 128 -16.75 -9.48 -10.27
CA GLY A 128 -16.44 -8.97 -11.61
C GLY A 128 -16.36 -10.07 -12.67
N ILE A 129 -15.62 -11.15 -12.38
CA ILE A 129 -15.56 -12.38 -13.21
C ILE A 129 -16.95 -12.93 -13.48
N LYS A 130 -17.79 -13.00 -12.43
CA LYS A 130 -19.16 -13.52 -12.52
C LYS A 130 -20.10 -12.62 -13.35
N LEU A 131 -19.99 -11.30 -13.20
CA LEU A 131 -20.75 -10.31 -14.00
C LEU A 131 -20.41 -10.44 -15.49
N ASP A 132 -19.14 -10.67 -15.82
CA ASP A 132 -18.68 -10.95 -17.19
C ASP A 132 -18.98 -12.37 -17.68
N ARG A 133 -19.52 -13.24 -16.81
CA ARG A 133 -19.83 -14.65 -17.09
C ARG A 133 -18.61 -15.46 -17.56
N LYS A 134 -17.41 -15.08 -17.13
CA LYS A 134 -16.18 -15.82 -17.39
C LYS A 134 -16.12 -17.10 -16.53
N ARG A 135 -15.33 -18.07 -16.98
CA ARG A 135 -15.08 -19.35 -16.26
C ARG A 135 -13.92 -19.27 -15.26
N ASN A 136 -13.36 -18.08 -15.08
CA ASN A 136 -12.24 -17.85 -14.18
C ASN A 136 -12.65 -17.97 -12.72
N LEU A 137 -11.65 -18.09 -11.85
CA LEU A 137 -11.84 -18.08 -10.41
C LEU A 137 -10.78 -17.21 -9.74
N VAL A 138 -11.05 -16.90 -8.47
CA VAL A 138 -10.10 -16.27 -7.57
C VAL A 138 -9.68 -17.29 -6.52
N VAL A 139 -8.38 -17.41 -6.26
CA VAL A 139 -7.86 -18.06 -5.05
C VAL A 139 -7.45 -16.95 -4.08
N THR A 140 -7.97 -16.98 -2.86
CA THR A 140 -7.53 -16.09 -1.79
C THR A 140 -7.23 -16.87 -0.53
N THR A 141 -6.29 -16.36 0.25
CA THR A 141 -5.68 -17.06 1.37
C THR A 141 -5.62 -16.14 2.59
N VAL A 142 -5.60 -16.73 3.79
CA VAL A 142 -5.53 -16.00 5.05
C VAL A 142 -5.01 -16.90 6.18
N GLY A 143 -4.12 -16.39 7.03
CA GLY A 143 -3.70 -17.11 8.24
C GLY A 143 -4.85 -17.29 9.25
N ASP A 144 -4.86 -18.42 9.96
CA ASP A 144 -5.91 -18.77 10.94
C ASP A 144 -6.15 -17.69 12.01
N ALA A 145 -5.12 -17.02 12.51
CA ALA A 145 -5.28 -15.92 13.47
C ALA A 145 -6.11 -14.75 12.90
N ALA A 146 -5.98 -14.47 11.60
CA ALA A 146 -6.65 -13.38 10.91
C ALA A 146 -8.11 -13.69 10.55
N THR A 147 -8.57 -14.94 10.71
CA THR A 147 -10.01 -15.30 10.63
C THR A 147 -10.85 -14.67 11.74
N ARG A 148 -10.22 -14.00 12.72
CA ARG A 148 -10.88 -13.21 13.77
C ARG A 148 -11.30 -11.80 13.34
N GLN A 149 -10.91 -11.34 12.14
CA GLN A 149 -11.26 -10.02 11.61
C GLN A 149 -12.71 -9.97 11.09
N GLY A 150 -13.36 -8.81 11.15
CA GLY A 150 -14.73 -8.62 10.62
C GLY A 150 -14.84 -8.97 9.12
N ASP A 151 -13.91 -8.43 8.33
CA ASP A 151 -13.78 -8.66 6.88
C ASP A 151 -13.78 -10.15 6.47
N PHE A 152 -13.33 -11.07 7.34
CA PHE A 152 -13.38 -12.51 7.08
C PHE A 152 -14.81 -13.06 7.08
N PHE A 153 -15.62 -12.70 8.07
CA PHE A 153 -17.02 -13.13 8.15
C PHE A 153 -17.87 -12.49 7.04
N GLU A 154 -17.63 -11.21 6.78
CA GLU A 154 -18.24 -10.49 5.66
C GLU A 154 -17.91 -11.13 4.31
N ALA A 155 -16.63 -11.45 4.04
CA ALA A 155 -16.23 -12.11 2.81
C ALA A 155 -16.85 -13.51 2.62
N VAL A 156 -16.88 -14.33 3.69
CA VAL A 156 -17.55 -15.64 3.65
C VAL A 156 -19.05 -15.50 3.36
N SER A 157 -19.72 -14.53 4.01
CA SER A 157 -21.14 -14.26 3.81
C SER A 157 -21.43 -13.83 2.37
N PHE A 158 -20.76 -12.78 1.88
CA PHE A 158 -20.95 -12.23 0.54
C PHE A 158 -20.58 -13.24 -0.56
N ALA A 159 -19.53 -14.05 -0.37
CA ALA A 159 -19.16 -15.10 -1.29
C ALA A 159 -20.25 -16.17 -1.45
N LYS A 160 -20.90 -16.57 -0.33
CA LYS A 160 -22.03 -17.52 -0.35
C LYS A 160 -23.28 -16.87 -0.96
N GLU A 161 -23.64 -15.67 -0.52
CA GLU A 161 -24.79 -14.89 -0.99
C GLU A 161 -24.75 -14.70 -2.51
N LYS A 162 -23.68 -14.11 -3.03
CA LYS A 162 -23.51 -13.87 -4.47
C LYS A 162 -23.07 -15.12 -5.24
N LYS A 163 -22.88 -16.29 -4.60
CA LYS A 163 -22.35 -17.54 -5.19
C LYS A 163 -21.13 -17.28 -6.08
N LEU A 164 -20.08 -16.73 -5.49
CA LEU A 164 -18.89 -16.25 -6.22
C LEU A 164 -17.98 -17.39 -6.70
N PRO A 165 -17.24 -17.22 -7.81
CA PRO A 165 -16.22 -18.16 -8.25
C PRO A 165 -14.93 -17.99 -7.44
N LEU A 166 -14.96 -18.37 -6.16
CA LEU A 166 -13.91 -18.11 -5.17
C LEU A 166 -13.50 -19.40 -4.45
N LEU A 167 -12.19 -19.66 -4.36
CA LEU A 167 -11.60 -20.59 -3.41
C LEU A 167 -10.94 -19.77 -2.29
N LEU A 168 -11.47 -19.86 -1.06
CA LEU A 168 -10.90 -19.23 0.12
C LEU A 168 -10.19 -20.30 0.95
N VAL A 169 -8.90 -20.10 1.21
CA VAL A 169 -8.04 -21.03 1.96
C VAL A 169 -7.61 -20.39 3.28
N VAL A 170 -7.97 -21.01 4.40
CA VAL A 170 -7.37 -20.70 5.70
C VAL A 170 -6.11 -21.53 5.88
N GLU A 171 -4.99 -20.86 6.09
CA GLU A 171 -3.69 -21.43 6.44
C GLU A 171 -3.59 -21.53 7.96
N ASP A 172 -3.94 -22.70 8.52
CA ASP A 172 -3.90 -22.97 9.95
C ASP A 172 -2.53 -23.51 10.36
N ASN A 173 -1.64 -22.60 10.72
CA ASN A 173 -0.32 -22.91 11.26
C ASN A 173 -0.28 -22.81 12.80
N ALA A 174 -1.45 -22.75 13.42
CA ALA A 174 -1.69 -22.72 14.86
C ALA A 174 -1.18 -21.49 15.64
N TYR A 175 -0.61 -20.47 15.00
CA TYR A 175 0.03 -19.34 15.68
C TYR A 175 -0.20 -17.97 15.03
N GLY A 176 -0.92 -17.11 15.75
CA GLY A 176 -0.96 -15.67 15.51
C GLY A 176 0.24 -14.99 16.15
N ILE A 177 1.34 -14.84 15.40
CA ILE A 177 2.65 -14.38 15.92
C ILE A 177 3.16 -15.37 16.98
N SER A 178 2.88 -15.09 18.26
CA SER A 178 3.21 -15.91 19.43
C SER A 178 1.98 -16.49 20.14
N MET A 179 0.77 -16.11 19.73
CA MET A 179 -0.49 -16.53 20.35
C MET A 179 -1.00 -17.85 19.73
N PRO A 180 -1.14 -18.95 20.49
CA PRO A 180 -1.65 -20.21 19.99
C PRO A 180 -3.15 -20.14 19.65
N THR A 181 -3.53 -20.61 18.46
CA THR A 181 -4.87 -20.36 17.90
C THR A 181 -5.79 -21.58 17.85
N ARG A 182 -5.27 -22.80 18.04
CA ARG A 182 -6.02 -24.08 17.88
C ARG A 182 -7.28 -24.21 18.75
N LYS A 183 -7.46 -23.33 19.74
CA LYS A 183 -8.62 -23.27 20.66
C LYS A 183 -9.42 -21.97 20.57
N THR A 184 -9.00 -21.02 19.73
CA THR A 184 -9.50 -19.64 19.70
C THR A 184 -9.85 -19.14 18.29
N ASN A 185 -9.46 -19.86 17.24
CA ASN A 185 -9.95 -19.60 15.89
C ASN A 185 -11.47 -19.91 15.79
N PRO A 186 -12.22 -19.27 14.88
CA PRO A 186 -13.69 -19.38 14.81
C PRO A 186 -14.22 -20.80 14.53
N LEU A 187 -13.46 -21.64 13.83
CA LEU A 187 -13.83 -23.03 13.58
C LEU A 187 -13.74 -23.86 14.87
N ALA A 188 -12.64 -23.71 15.64
CA ALA A 188 -12.46 -24.36 16.93
C ALA A 188 -13.46 -23.87 18.00
N LEU A 189 -13.93 -22.63 17.89
CA LEU A 189 -14.97 -22.06 18.76
C LEU A 189 -16.41 -22.45 18.37
N GLY A 190 -16.62 -23.16 17.24
CA GLY A 190 -17.96 -23.49 16.75
C GLY A 190 -18.77 -22.27 16.24
N VAL A 191 -18.09 -21.18 15.90
CA VAL A 191 -18.71 -19.97 15.31
C VAL A 191 -18.93 -20.14 13.80
N LEU A 192 -18.11 -20.97 13.15
CA LEU A 192 -18.27 -21.36 11.75
C LEU A 192 -19.02 -22.70 11.65
N GLU A 193 -19.94 -22.79 10.69
CA GLU A 193 -20.61 -24.05 10.35
C GLU A 193 -19.60 -25.04 9.76
N ALA A 194 -19.28 -26.11 10.50
CA ALA A 194 -18.19 -27.00 10.17
C ALA A 194 -18.39 -27.72 8.82
N SER A 195 -19.64 -27.91 8.36
CA SER A 195 -19.92 -28.51 7.05
C SER A 195 -19.54 -27.65 5.85
N ASP A 196 -19.38 -26.33 6.02
CA ASP A 196 -18.93 -25.44 4.94
C ASP A 196 -17.42 -25.60 4.66
N TRP A 197 -16.64 -26.09 5.62
CA TRP A 197 -15.17 -26.04 5.61
C TRP A 197 -14.53 -27.41 5.39
N GLN A 198 -13.78 -27.54 4.29
CA GLN A 198 -12.99 -28.75 4.02
C GLN A 198 -11.68 -28.67 4.80
N GLN A 199 -11.59 -29.43 5.90
CA GLN A 199 -10.36 -29.56 6.67
C GLN A 199 -9.37 -30.49 5.96
N ILE A 200 -8.21 -29.94 5.59
CA ILE A 200 -7.16 -30.64 4.82
C ILE A 200 -5.89 -30.69 5.68
N ASP A 201 -5.13 -31.77 5.56
CA ASP A 201 -3.79 -31.89 6.15
C ASP A 201 -2.77 -31.42 5.11
N GLY A 202 -2.12 -30.28 5.35
CA GLY A 202 -1.17 -29.66 4.44
C GLY A 202 0.11 -30.46 4.21
N ARG A 203 0.37 -31.49 5.03
CA ARG A 203 1.49 -32.42 4.84
C ARG A 203 1.24 -33.37 3.66
N ASP A 204 -0.02 -33.63 3.35
CA ASP A 204 -0.46 -34.50 2.25
C ASP A 204 -0.66 -33.66 0.98
N VAL A 205 0.45 -33.37 0.31
CA VAL A 205 0.50 -32.54 -0.90
C VAL A 205 -0.37 -33.10 -2.04
N GLN A 206 -0.46 -34.44 -2.16
CA GLN A 206 -1.34 -35.10 -3.14
C GLN A 206 -2.82 -34.83 -2.83
N LYS A 207 -3.22 -34.90 -1.56
CA LYS A 207 -4.60 -34.59 -1.14
C LYS A 207 -4.93 -33.11 -1.25
N VAL A 208 -3.99 -32.20 -1.00
CA VAL A 208 -4.18 -30.76 -1.28
C VAL A 208 -4.49 -30.57 -2.77
N TYR A 209 -3.71 -31.17 -3.67
CA TYR A 209 -3.95 -31.14 -5.12
C TYR A 209 -5.33 -31.72 -5.50
N ASP A 210 -5.64 -32.93 -5.05
CA ASP A 210 -6.87 -33.63 -5.45
C ASP A 210 -8.13 -32.93 -4.94
N THR A 211 -8.07 -32.37 -3.72
CA THR A 211 -9.17 -31.60 -3.14
C THR A 211 -9.34 -30.26 -3.86
N ALA A 212 -8.24 -29.55 -4.13
CA ALA A 212 -8.26 -28.31 -4.92
C ALA A 212 -8.83 -28.52 -6.31
N ARG A 213 -8.44 -29.58 -7.02
CA ARG A 213 -8.97 -29.93 -8.36
C ARG A 213 -10.49 -30.07 -8.32
N ALA A 214 -11.00 -30.91 -7.42
CA ALA A 214 -12.44 -31.17 -7.29
C ALA A 214 -13.24 -29.92 -6.86
N ALA A 215 -12.64 -29.00 -6.09
CA ALA A 215 -13.25 -27.73 -5.73
C ALA A 215 -13.26 -26.75 -6.91
N MET A 216 -12.14 -26.57 -7.61
CA MET A 216 -12.03 -25.68 -8.77
C MET A 216 -12.96 -26.10 -9.91
N GLU A 217 -13.10 -27.40 -10.20
CA GLU A 217 -14.07 -27.92 -11.17
C GLU A 217 -15.52 -27.51 -10.81
N LYS A 218 -15.89 -27.62 -9.52
CA LYS A 218 -17.22 -27.20 -9.03
C LYS A 218 -17.42 -25.69 -9.09
N ILE A 219 -16.39 -24.91 -8.76
CA ILE A 219 -16.37 -23.45 -8.87
C ILE A 219 -16.61 -23.03 -10.33
N ARG A 220 -15.85 -23.58 -11.29
CA ARG A 220 -16.01 -23.30 -12.73
C ARG A 220 -17.34 -23.80 -13.31
N ALA A 221 -17.98 -24.79 -12.67
CA ALA A 221 -19.34 -25.23 -13.00
C ALA A 221 -20.44 -24.31 -12.43
N GLY A 222 -20.08 -23.26 -11.67
CA GLY A 222 -21.03 -22.27 -11.14
C GLY A 222 -21.69 -22.65 -9.81
N ASN A 223 -21.16 -23.64 -9.09
CA ASN A 223 -21.74 -24.11 -7.82
C ASN A 223 -21.53 -23.14 -6.63
N GLY A 224 -20.83 -22.02 -6.85
CA GLY A 224 -20.47 -21.05 -5.81
C GLY A 224 -19.07 -21.29 -5.22
N PRO A 225 -18.75 -20.68 -4.08
CA PRO A 225 -17.41 -20.71 -3.51
C PRO A 225 -17.09 -22.06 -2.85
N ALA A 226 -15.81 -22.30 -2.60
CA ALA A 226 -15.33 -23.37 -1.74
C ALA A 226 -14.43 -22.80 -0.62
N PHE A 227 -14.53 -23.40 0.57
CA PHE A 227 -13.81 -22.96 1.77
C PHE A 227 -12.91 -24.10 2.28
N PHE A 228 -11.60 -23.87 2.31
CA PHE A 228 -10.60 -24.83 2.79
C PHE A 228 -10.04 -24.36 4.14
N TRP A 229 -9.80 -25.32 5.03
CA TRP A 229 -9.09 -25.10 6.29
C TRP A 229 -7.88 -26.04 6.32
N VAL A 230 -6.75 -25.56 5.82
CA VAL A 230 -5.55 -26.38 5.59
C VAL A 230 -4.67 -26.28 6.84
N LYS A 231 -4.61 -27.38 7.58
CA LYS A 231 -3.75 -27.53 8.77
C LYS A 231 -2.32 -27.75 8.33
N MET A 232 -1.44 -26.86 8.72
CA MET A 232 -0.01 -26.88 8.42
C MET A 232 0.76 -26.46 9.68
N GLU A 233 2.07 -26.29 9.58
CA GLU A 233 2.89 -25.85 10.70
C GLU A 233 3.81 -24.72 10.26
N ARG A 234 4.07 -23.77 11.16
CA ARG A 234 5.10 -22.76 10.93
C ARG A 234 6.45 -23.34 11.38
N LEU A 235 7.35 -23.60 10.43
CA LEU A 235 8.64 -24.23 10.72
C LEU A 235 9.70 -23.25 11.25
N SER A 236 9.50 -21.94 11.04
CA SER A 236 10.40 -20.86 11.46
C SER A 236 9.70 -19.88 12.42
N SER A 237 10.45 -18.91 12.96
CA SER A 237 9.90 -17.76 13.69
C SER A 237 8.86 -17.00 12.86
N HIS A 238 8.06 -16.13 13.49
CA HIS A 238 7.07 -15.34 12.78
C HIS A 238 7.72 -14.51 11.66
N THR A 239 8.83 -13.84 11.95
CA THR A 239 9.63 -12.96 11.08
C THR A 239 11.11 -13.06 11.47
N SER A 240 12.01 -12.38 10.75
CA SER A 240 13.41 -12.20 11.14
C SER A 240 13.63 -11.28 12.35
N SER A 241 12.57 -10.80 13.02
CA SER A 241 12.64 -10.02 14.27
C SER A 241 11.98 -10.73 15.47
N ASP A 242 11.76 -12.04 15.37
CA ASP A 242 11.05 -12.88 16.34
C ASP A 242 11.84 -14.16 16.67
N ASP A 243 11.74 -14.66 17.90
CA ASP A 243 12.27 -15.98 18.28
C ASP A 243 11.16 -16.86 18.87
N GLN A 244 10.74 -17.87 18.10
CA GLN A 244 9.71 -18.81 18.53
C GLN A 244 10.09 -19.66 19.75
N LYS A 245 11.37 -19.76 20.12
CA LYS A 245 11.81 -20.46 21.34
C LYS A 245 11.34 -19.76 22.62
N LEU A 246 10.96 -18.49 22.55
CA LEU A 246 10.48 -17.73 23.70
C LEU A 246 9.04 -18.08 24.12
N TYR A 247 8.27 -18.74 23.25
CA TYR A 247 6.85 -19.04 23.47
C TYR A 247 6.36 -20.40 22.93
N ARG A 248 7.23 -21.21 22.31
CA ARG A 248 6.96 -22.60 21.91
C ARG A 248 7.87 -23.55 22.66
N GLU A 249 7.31 -24.67 23.10
CA GLU A 249 8.06 -25.67 23.85
C GLU A 249 9.11 -26.37 22.96
N GLU A 250 10.27 -26.69 23.51
CA GLU A 250 11.35 -27.34 22.74
C GLU A 250 10.92 -28.70 22.16
N ALA A 251 10.02 -29.42 22.85
CA ALA A 251 9.42 -30.66 22.38
C ALA A 251 8.46 -30.45 21.18
N GLU A 252 7.78 -29.30 21.12
CA GLU A 252 6.94 -28.90 19.99
C GLU A 252 7.81 -28.54 18.78
N LEU A 253 8.85 -27.73 18.99
CA LEU A 253 9.81 -27.37 17.95
C LEU A 253 10.50 -28.60 17.33
N ARG A 254 10.88 -29.59 18.15
CA ARG A 254 11.40 -30.88 17.68
C ARG A 254 10.38 -31.76 16.96
N ALA A 255 9.08 -31.51 17.12
CA ALA A 255 8.03 -32.24 16.40
C ALA A 255 7.76 -31.65 15.00
N LEU A 256 8.08 -30.37 14.76
CA LEU A 256 7.82 -29.66 13.51
C LEU A 256 8.37 -30.34 12.26
N GLU A 257 9.55 -30.96 12.34
CA GLU A 257 10.17 -31.66 11.21
C GLU A 257 9.29 -32.81 10.67
N LYS A 258 8.46 -33.43 11.53
CA LYS A 258 7.50 -34.48 11.15
C LYS A 258 6.27 -33.93 10.43
N SER A 259 6.12 -32.60 10.40
CA SER A 259 5.07 -31.87 9.72
C SER A 259 5.57 -31.04 8.54
N ASP A 260 6.83 -31.20 8.14
CA ASP A 260 7.39 -30.53 6.98
C ASP A 260 6.82 -31.11 5.67
N PRO A 261 6.05 -30.34 4.87
CA PRO A 261 5.46 -30.84 3.64
C PRO A 261 6.51 -31.21 2.58
N LEU A 262 7.68 -30.56 2.56
CA LEU A 262 8.79 -30.94 1.66
C LEU A 262 9.30 -32.33 2.01
N LYS A 263 9.50 -32.60 3.31
CA LYS A 263 9.96 -33.92 3.77
C LYS A 263 8.94 -34.99 3.43
N CYS A 264 7.66 -34.78 3.76
CA CYS A 264 6.57 -35.71 3.48
C CYS A 264 6.44 -36.00 1.97
N TRP A 265 6.47 -34.97 1.12
CA TRP A 265 6.36 -35.13 -0.33
C TRP A 265 7.56 -35.86 -0.92
N LYS A 266 8.78 -35.51 -0.52
CA LYS A 266 10.00 -36.20 -0.95
C LYS A 266 9.99 -37.68 -0.54
N ASP A 267 9.66 -37.98 0.72
CA ASP A 267 9.62 -39.36 1.21
C ASP A 267 8.58 -40.19 0.42
N GLN A 268 7.39 -39.63 0.14
CA GLN A 268 6.37 -40.25 -0.71
C GLN A 268 6.85 -40.51 -2.14
N LEU A 269 7.50 -39.55 -2.79
CA LEU A 269 7.97 -39.71 -4.17
C LEU A 269 9.09 -40.77 -4.30
N ILE A 270 9.87 -40.99 -3.24
CA ILE A 270 10.85 -42.08 -3.19
C ILE A 270 10.15 -43.43 -3.01
N GLU A 271 9.15 -43.52 -2.11
CA GLU A 271 8.35 -44.73 -1.89
C GLU A 271 7.57 -45.16 -3.15
N GLU A 272 7.03 -44.20 -3.90
CA GLU A 272 6.34 -44.43 -5.17
C GLU A 272 7.29 -44.77 -6.35
N GLY A 273 8.62 -44.73 -6.17
CA GLY A 273 9.59 -44.93 -7.26
C GLY A 273 9.59 -43.82 -8.31
N VAL A 274 9.10 -42.62 -7.96
CA VAL A 274 9.11 -41.44 -8.84
C VAL A 274 10.52 -40.86 -8.95
N ILE A 275 11.30 -40.88 -7.88
CA ILE A 275 12.67 -40.33 -7.82
C ILE A 275 13.53 -41.18 -6.86
N THR A 276 14.83 -41.31 -7.10
CA THR A 276 15.76 -41.91 -6.12
C THR A 276 16.28 -40.88 -5.11
N ALA A 277 16.91 -41.35 -4.02
CA ALA A 277 17.54 -40.46 -3.04
C ALA A 277 18.70 -39.65 -3.65
N GLU A 278 19.46 -40.25 -4.57
CA GLU A 278 20.57 -39.62 -5.29
C GLU A 278 20.07 -38.58 -6.30
N GLU A 279 19.00 -38.90 -7.04
CA GLU A 279 18.34 -37.96 -7.94
C GLU A 279 17.78 -36.75 -7.17
N PHE A 280 17.15 -36.98 -6.02
CA PHE A 280 16.68 -35.91 -5.14
C PHE A 280 17.83 -35.02 -4.65
N ALA A 281 18.91 -35.62 -4.12
CA ALA A 281 20.05 -34.87 -3.60
C ALA A 281 20.72 -34.01 -4.68
N LYS A 282 20.73 -34.48 -5.94
CA LYS A 282 21.17 -33.69 -7.07
C LYS A 282 20.26 -32.49 -7.34
N ILE A 283 18.94 -32.70 -7.44
CA ILE A 283 17.97 -31.62 -7.68
C ILE A 283 18.02 -30.57 -6.57
N ASP A 284 18.11 -31.00 -5.31
CA ASP A 284 18.23 -30.12 -4.13
C ASP A 284 19.46 -29.21 -4.23
N ASN A 285 20.62 -29.78 -4.53
CA ASN A 285 21.87 -29.04 -4.68
C ASN A 285 21.86 -28.11 -5.90
N ASP A 286 21.37 -28.58 -7.05
CA ASP A 286 21.27 -27.79 -8.29
C ASP A 286 20.36 -26.55 -8.09
N ILE A 287 19.23 -26.70 -7.39
CA ILE A 287 18.32 -25.60 -7.03
C ILE A 287 18.99 -24.63 -6.06
N LYS A 288 19.67 -25.14 -5.02
CA LYS A 288 20.34 -24.32 -4.00
C LYS A 288 21.43 -23.42 -4.60
N GLU A 289 22.27 -23.96 -5.49
CA GLU A 289 23.30 -23.16 -6.17
C GLU A 289 22.70 -22.18 -7.17
N ARG A 290 21.64 -22.56 -7.89
CA ARG A 290 20.91 -21.66 -8.81
C ARG A 290 20.34 -20.45 -8.06
N ILE A 291 19.66 -20.67 -6.93
CA ILE A 291 19.07 -19.62 -6.10
C ILE A 291 20.15 -18.71 -5.49
N ARG A 292 21.29 -19.26 -5.07
CA ARG A 292 22.45 -18.46 -4.62
C ARG A 292 22.91 -17.51 -5.73
N GLY A 293 23.01 -17.98 -6.98
CA GLY A 293 23.33 -17.16 -8.15
C GLY A 293 22.28 -16.08 -8.41
N GLU A 294 21.00 -16.46 -8.49
CA GLU A 294 19.89 -15.54 -8.74
C GLU A 294 19.79 -14.41 -7.71
N TYR A 295 19.94 -14.70 -6.42
CA TYR A 295 19.95 -13.68 -5.36
C TYR A 295 21.23 -12.82 -5.41
N SER A 296 22.39 -13.40 -5.73
CA SER A 296 23.61 -12.62 -5.94
C SER A 296 23.46 -11.62 -7.09
N ASP A 297 22.74 -12.00 -8.15
CA ASP A 297 22.49 -11.10 -9.29
C ASP A 297 21.36 -10.10 -9.00
N ALA A 298 20.32 -10.49 -8.26
CA ALA A 298 19.28 -9.58 -7.79
C ALA A 298 19.84 -8.47 -6.89
N GLU A 299 20.79 -8.78 -5.99
CA GLU A 299 21.48 -7.80 -5.13
C GLU A 299 22.11 -6.66 -5.94
N LYS A 300 22.61 -6.95 -7.15
CA LYS A 300 23.31 -6.03 -8.05
C LYS A 300 22.39 -5.20 -8.96
N VAL A 301 21.09 -5.48 -8.99
CA VAL A 301 20.12 -4.74 -9.82
C VAL A 301 19.89 -3.33 -9.25
N GLU A 302 19.49 -2.40 -10.11
CA GLU A 302 19.19 -1.01 -9.78
C GLU A 302 18.12 -0.86 -8.67
N ASP A 303 18.43 0.01 -7.70
CA ASP A 303 17.53 0.42 -6.62
C ASP A 303 16.53 1.49 -7.09
N PRO A 304 15.36 1.66 -6.43
CA PRO A 304 14.40 2.71 -6.77
C PRO A 304 14.99 4.12 -6.65
N SER A 305 14.56 5.05 -7.53
CA SER A 305 15.05 6.43 -7.48
C SER A 305 14.22 7.30 -6.52
N PRO A 306 14.84 8.16 -5.68
CA PRO A 306 14.12 9.13 -4.85
C PRO A 306 13.19 10.07 -5.63
N ASN A 307 13.52 10.36 -6.89
CA ASN A 307 12.67 11.17 -7.79
C ASN A 307 11.35 10.46 -8.15
N GLU A 308 11.24 9.15 -7.92
CA GLU A 308 10.03 8.36 -8.15
C GLU A 308 9.12 8.32 -6.91
N LEU A 309 9.45 9.01 -5.81
CA LEU A 309 8.64 9.03 -4.57
C LEU A 309 7.17 9.41 -4.82
N LEU A 310 6.95 10.47 -5.62
CA LEU A 310 5.62 11.00 -5.94
C LEU A 310 4.99 10.33 -7.18
N ALA A 311 5.70 9.43 -7.87
CA ALA A 311 5.17 8.74 -9.03
C ALA A 311 4.02 7.79 -8.63
N ASN A 312 2.98 7.70 -9.45
CA ASN A 312 1.84 6.81 -9.21
C ASN A 312 1.08 7.06 -7.89
N VAL A 313 1.13 8.27 -7.31
CA VAL A 313 0.24 8.65 -6.19
C VAL A 313 -1.20 8.79 -6.70
N VAL A 314 -1.38 9.58 -7.76
CA VAL A 314 -2.62 9.68 -8.56
C VAL A 314 -2.26 9.77 -10.04
N LYS A 315 -3.16 9.40 -10.93
CA LYS A 315 -3.12 9.74 -12.36
C LYS A 315 -3.83 11.08 -12.58
N LEU A 316 -3.41 11.85 -13.59
CA LEU A 316 -4.14 13.04 -14.00
C LEU A 316 -5.53 12.63 -14.54
N PRO A 317 -6.63 13.28 -14.11
CA PRO A 317 -7.95 13.05 -14.69
C PRO A 317 -7.94 13.35 -16.20
N PRO A 318 -8.70 12.58 -17.01
CA PRO A 318 -8.84 12.90 -18.43
C PRO A 318 -9.51 14.26 -18.62
N LYS A 319 -9.12 14.99 -19.67
CA LYS A 319 -9.87 16.18 -20.11
C LYS A 319 -11.13 15.70 -20.83
N ILE A 320 -12.29 16.16 -20.37
CA ILE A 320 -13.59 15.78 -20.89
C ILE A 320 -14.32 17.07 -21.28
N ASP A 321 -14.60 17.24 -22.57
CA ASP A 321 -15.20 18.45 -23.12
C ASP A 321 -16.69 18.24 -23.52
N ASN A 322 -17.28 17.11 -23.11
CA ASN A 322 -18.64 16.74 -23.47
C ASN A 322 -19.69 17.50 -22.64
N GLU A 323 -20.77 17.92 -23.30
CA GLU A 323 -22.02 18.29 -22.65
C GLU A 323 -22.68 17.05 -22.03
N ILE A 324 -23.14 17.17 -20.78
CA ILE A 324 -23.75 16.09 -19.99
C ILE A 324 -25.27 16.29 -19.93
N LEU A 325 -25.71 17.52 -19.67
CA LEU A 325 -27.13 17.90 -19.54
C LEU A 325 -27.40 19.22 -20.28
N PRO A 326 -28.57 19.39 -20.93
CA PRO A 326 -28.93 20.65 -21.56
C PRO A 326 -29.23 21.75 -20.53
N PRO A 327 -29.29 23.04 -20.92
CA PRO A 327 -29.83 24.11 -20.10
C PRO A 327 -31.21 23.77 -19.51
N GLY A 328 -31.51 24.28 -18.31
CA GLY A 328 -32.78 24.01 -17.64
C GLY A 328 -32.75 24.22 -16.13
N LYS A 329 -33.87 23.93 -15.48
CA LYS A 329 -34.01 23.99 -14.03
C LYS A 329 -33.76 22.62 -13.40
N TYR A 330 -32.92 22.60 -12.37
CA TYR A 330 -32.44 21.37 -11.75
C TYR A 330 -32.26 21.53 -10.24
N ARG A 331 -32.33 20.40 -9.53
CA ARG A 331 -31.83 20.25 -8.15
C ARG A 331 -30.61 19.32 -8.18
N ILE A 332 -29.77 19.34 -7.14
CA ILE A 332 -28.61 18.46 -7.04
C ILE A 332 -29.02 16.98 -7.14
N GLY A 333 -30.13 16.59 -6.52
CA GLY A 333 -30.65 15.22 -6.63
C GLY A 333 -31.03 14.81 -8.05
N ASP A 334 -31.59 15.75 -8.84
CA ASP A 334 -31.96 15.49 -10.24
C ASP A 334 -30.73 15.30 -11.13
N THR A 335 -29.68 16.12 -10.94
CA THR A 335 -28.47 16.05 -11.75
C THR A 335 -27.65 14.82 -11.40
N VAL A 336 -27.53 14.45 -10.12
CA VAL A 336 -26.90 13.19 -9.71
C VAL A 336 -27.58 11.98 -10.38
N ASN A 337 -28.92 11.86 -10.32
CA ASN A 337 -29.63 10.75 -10.96
C ASN A 337 -29.39 10.70 -12.49
N LYS A 338 -29.51 11.85 -13.17
CA LYS A 338 -29.33 11.95 -14.63
C LYS A 338 -27.88 11.66 -15.05
N THR A 339 -26.90 12.09 -14.27
CA THR A 339 -25.48 11.82 -14.53
C THR A 339 -25.12 10.35 -14.29
N LEU A 340 -25.61 9.72 -13.20
CA LEU A 340 -25.43 8.28 -12.98
C LEU A 340 -26.04 7.45 -14.13
N ARG A 341 -27.23 7.82 -14.59
CA ARG A 341 -27.91 7.24 -15.76
C ARG A 341 -27.06 7.35 -17.03
N ALA A 342 -26.64 8.56 -17.40
CA ALA A 342 -25.80 8.76 -18.58
C ALA A 342 -24.50 7.94 -18.51
N GLY A 343 -23.95 7.76 -17.31
CA GLY A 343 -22.78 6.91 -17.11
C GLY A 343 -23.06 5.41 -17.32
N LEU A 344 -24.21 4.91 -16.86
CA LEU A 344 -24.64 3.52 -17.07
C LEU A 344 -24.87 3.21 -18.56
N GLU A 345 -25.41 4.18 -19.31
CA GLU A 345 -25.65 4.10 -20.76
C GLU A 345 -24.34 4.08 -21.55
N GLU A 346 -23.33 4.83 -21.11
CA GLU A 346 -22.04 4.98 -21.78
C GLU A 346 -21.09 3.78 -21.60
N ASP A 347 -20.95 3.25 -20.38
CA ASP A 347 -19.96 2.20 -20.08
C ASP A 347 -20.58 0.99 -19.35
N PRO A 348 -20.72 -0.18 -20.01
CA PRO A 348 -21.25 -1.40 -19.39
C PRO A 348 -20.34 -2.00 -18.31
N ARG A 349 -19.15 -1.43 -18.09
CA ARG A 349 -18.28 -1.75 -16.94
C ARG A 349 -18.66 -0.97 -15.68
N ARG A 350 -19.49 0.07 -15.76
CA ARG A 350 -19.99 0.79 -14.57
C ARG A 350 -20.99 -0.07 -13.82
N ILE A 351 -20.69 -0.32 -12.56
CA ILE A 351 -21.51 -1.09 -11.62
C ILE A 351 -21.87 -0.16 -10.48
N ILE A 352 -23.16 0.14 -10.30
CA ILE A 352 -23.67 0.94 -9.19
C ILE A 352 -24.18 -0.01 -8.11
N PHE A 353 -23.76 0.18 -6.87
CA PHE A 353 -24.29 -0.61 -5.74
C PHE A 353 -24.29 0.18 -4.44
N GLY A 354 -25.03 -0.29 -3.45
CA GLY A 354 -25.17 0.39 -2.17
C GLY A 354 -26.44 -0.06 -1.44
N GLU A 355 -26.68 0.54 -0.29
CA GLU A 355 -27.78 0.16 0.58
C GLU A 355 -29.08 0.81 0.11
N ASP A 356 -30.13 0.00 -0.09
CA ASP A 356 -31.46 0.45 -0.52
C ASP A 356 -31.51 1.18 -1.90
N ILE A 357 -30.46 1.09 -2.71
CA ILE A 357 -30.36 1.83 -3.99
C ILE A 357 -31.25 1.28 -5.11
N GLU A 358 -31.79 0.05 -4.98
CA GLU A 358 -32.69 -0.51 -5.99
C GLU A 358 -34.13 0.05 -5.89
N ASP A 359 -34.87 -0.16 -6.96
CA ASP A 359 -36.27 0.20 -7.09
C ASP A 359 -37.15 -0.71 -6.20
N PRO A 360 -38.27 -0.19 -5.66
CA PRO A 360 -38.87 1.10 -5.95
C PRO A 360 -38.33 2.28 -5.11
N LYS A 361 -37.31 2.07 -4.27
CA LYS A 361 -36.81 3.10 -3.33
C LYS A 361 -35.82 4.06 -4.00
N GLY A 362 -34.74 3.54 -4.59
CA GLY A 362 -33.72 4.36 -5.26
C GLY A 362 -32.77 5.10 -4.30
N GLY A 363 -32.47 4.51 -3.13
CA GLY A 363 -31.67 5.14 -2.08
C GLY A 363 -32.51 6.02 -1.14
N VAL A 364 -31.95 6.44 0.00
CA VAL A 364 -32.65 7.28 0.99
C VAL A 364 -33.12 8.61 0.39
N PHE A 365 -32.28 9.22 -0.46
CA PHE A 365 -32.55 10.49 -1.12
C PHE A 365 -33.09 10.33 -2.57
N ARG A 366 -33.45 9.11 -2.98
CA ARG A 366 -33.97 8.77 -4.32
C ARG A 366 -33.00 9.02 -5.49
N LEU A 367 -31.70 9.12 -5.21
CA LEU A 367 -30.64 9.44 -6.17
C LEU A 367 -30.50 8.39 -7.29
N THR A 368 -30.87 7.13 -7.05
CA THR A 368 -30.80 6.02 -8.03
C THR A 368 -32.16 5.56 -8.52
N GLN A 369 -33.23 6.34 -8.32
CA GLN A 369 -34.58 5.95 -8.73
C GLN A 369 -34.64 5.60 -10.24
N LYS A 370 -35.34 4.49 -10.54
CA LYS A 370 -35.49 3.80 -11.83
C LYS A 370 -34.24 3.11 -12.38
N LEU A 371 -33.05 3.36 -11.84
CA LEU A 371 -31.81 2.86 -12.45
C LEU A 371 -31.70 1.33 -12.36
N SER A 372 -32.21 0.68 -11.31
CA SER A 372 -32.18 -0.79 -11.23
C SER A 372 -33.20 -1.49 -12.13
N THR A 373 -34.35 -0.85 -12.37
CA THR A 373 -35.36 -1.34 -13.30
C THR A 373 -34.85 -1.29 -14.74
N GLU A 374 -34.11 -0.24 -15.09
CA GLU A 374 -33.61 0.01 -16.45
C GLU A 374 -32.26 -0.67 -16.71
N PHE A 375 -31.38 -0.76 -15.71
CA PHE A 375 -30.04 -1.36 -15.79
C PHE A 375 -29.84 -2.53 -14.79
N PRO A 376 -30.68 -3.59 -14.82
CA PRO A 376 -30.68 -4.69 -13.83
C PRO A 376 -29.45 -5.63 -13.89
N LYS A 377 -28.43 -5.28 -14.68
CA LYS A 377 -27.13 -5.97 -14.77
C LYS A 377 -25.97 -5.11 -14.25
N GLN A 378 -26.24 -3.88 -13.86
CA GLN A 378 -25.25 -2.89 -13.44
C GLN A 378 -25.60 -2.26 -12.09
N VAL A 379 -26.89 -2.15 -11.74
CA VAL A 379 -27.35 -1.54 -10.48
C VAL A 379 -27.85 -2.62 -9.52
N PHE A 380 -27.33 -2.67 -8.30
CA PHE A 380 -27.60 -3.75 -7.34
C PHE A 380 -27.66 -3.25 -5.88
N ASN A 381 -28.49 -3.85 -5.03
CA ASN A 381 -28.35 -3.65 -3.58
C ASN A 381 -27.11 -4.37 -3.02
N SER A 382 -26.44 -3.72 -2.08
CA SER A 382 -25.45 -4.33 -1.19
C SER A 382 -26.10 -4.92 0.06
N PRO A 383 -25.40 -5.79 0.81
CA PRO A 383 -25.71 -5.97 2.23
C PRO A 383 -25.48 -4.67 3.02
N LEU A 384 -26.05 -4.62 4.22
CA LEU A 384 -25.83 -3.55 5.20
C LEU A 384 -24.47 -3.75 5.90
N ALA A 385 -23.37 -3.48 5.17
CA ALA A 385 -22.01 -3.73 5.60
C ALA A 385 -21.00 -2.90 4.78
N GLU A 386 -20.51 -1.80 5.34
CA GLU A 386 -19.71 -0.82 4.61
C GLU A 386 -18.30 -1.32 4.28
N SER A 387 -17.71 -2.21 5.10
CA SER A 387 -16.46 -2.89 4.74
C SER A 387 -16.64 -3.74 3.49
N THR A 388 -17.72 -4.55 3.43
CA THR A 388 -18.10 -5.29 2.22
C THR A 388 -18.22 -4.36 1.03
N ILE A 389 -18.96 -3.24 1.14
CA ILE A 389 -19.17 -2.31 0.04
C ILE A 389 -17.83 -1.79 -0.51
N LEU A 390 -16.97 -1.25 0.36
CA LEU A 390 -15.69 -0.67 -0.05
C LEU A 390 -14.70 -1.71 -0.57
N GLY A 391 -14.55 -2.84 0.13
CA GLY A 391 -13.62 -3.90 -0.26
C GLY A 391 -14.00 -4.58 -1.57
N VAL A 392 -15.29 -4.89 -1.75
CA VAL A 392 -15.82 -5.43 -3.01
C VAL A 392 -15.69 -4.40 -4.14
N GLY A 393 -15.90 -3.10 -3.86
CA GLY A 393 -15.63 -2.01 -4.80
C GLY A 393 -14.17 -1.97 -5.25
N CYS A 394 -13.22 -2.10 -4.32
CA CYS A 394 -11.80 -2.17 -4.63
C CYS A 394 -11.47 -3.36 -5.56
N GLY A 395 -12.03 -4.54 -5.28
CA GLY A 395 -11.85 -5.73 -6.09
C GLY A 395 -12.45 -5.64 -7.49
N LEU A 396 -13.67 -5.10 -7.60
CA LEU A 396 -14.32 -4.82 -8.89
C LEU A 396 -13.46 -3.88 -9.75
N ALA A 397 -12.95 -2.82 -9.14
CA ALA A 397 -12.09 -1.84 -9.79
C ALA A 397 -10.77 -2.48 -10.29
N ALA A 398 -10.09 -3.24 -9.43
CA ALA A 398 -8.84 -3.93 -9.76
C ALA A 398 -9.01 -5.02 -10.83
N TYR A 399 -10.20 -5.63 -10.95
CA TYR A 399 -10.55 -6.56 -12.02
C TYR A 399 -10.86 -5.86 -13.37
N GLY A 400 -11.13 -4.54 -13.37
CA GLY A 400 -11.41 -3.74 -14.57
C GLY A 400 -12.87 -3.29 -14.75
N LYS A 401 -13.69 -3.36 -13.71
CA LYS A 401 -14.97 -2.63 -13.64
C LYS A 401 -14.75 -1.18 -13.19
N ARG A 402 -15.78 -0.34 -13.29
CA ARG A 402 -15.79 1.04 -12.78
C ARG A 402 -16.89 1.20 -11.72
N PRO A 403 -16.68 0.73 -10.49
CA PRO A 403 -17.73 0.76 -9.46
C PRO A 403 -18.02 2.17 -8.97
N VAL A 404 -19.31 2.48 -8.76
CA VAL A 404 -19.81 3.75 -8.25
C VAL A 404 -20.81 3.45 -7.15
N PHE A 405 -20.48 3.62 -5.87
CA PHE A 405 -21.32 3.14 -4.78
C PHE A 405 -21.76 4.19 -3.77
N GLU A 406 -22.98 4.02 -3.25
CA GLU A 406 -23.55 4.85 -2.20
C GLU A 406 -23.06 4.34 -0.83
N LEU A 407 -22.56 5.24 0.01
CA LEU A 407 -22.69 5.11 1.45
C LEU A 407 -23.89 5.95 1.88
N GLN A 408 -24.83 5.36 2.62
CA GLN A 408 -26.11 5.99 2.92
C GLN A 408 -25.97 7.38 3.56
N PHE A 409 -24.95 7.54 4.41
CA PHE A 409 -24.42 8.81 4.92
C PHE A 409 -22.90 8.69 5.09
N ILE A 410 -22.15 9.80 4.96
CA ILE A 410 -20.68 9.75 5.15
C ILE A 410 -20.30 9.34 6.58
N ASP A 411 -21.18 9.63 7.54
CA ASP A 411 -21.06 9.26 8.96
C ASP A 411 -20.93 7.74 9.18
N PHE A 412 -21.30 6.90 8.20
CA PHE A 412 -21.21 5.43 8.26
C PHE A 412 -19.96 4.85 7.60
N ILE A 413 -19.00 5.67 7.13
CA ILE A 413 -17.78 5.15 6.49
C ILE A 413 -16.86 4.36 7.44
N TYR A 414 -17.02 4.50 8.76
CA TYR A 414 -16.07 4.00 9.76
C TYR A 414 -15.79 2.49 9.73
N PRO A 415 -16.78 1.58 9.56
CA PRO A 415 -16.51 0.14 9.41
C PRO A 415 -15.71 -0.16 8.13
N GLY A 416 -16.03 0.52 7.03
CA GLY A 416 -15.30 0.41 5.76
C GLY A 416 -13.97 1.16 5.71
N PHE A 417 -13.63 1.94 6.73
CA PHE A 417 -12.45 2.79 6.73
C PHE A 417 -11.14 1.99 6.61
N ASN A 418 -11.10 0.76 7.14
CA ASN A 418 -10.01 -0.17 6.90
C ASN A 418 -9.79 -0.40 5.39
N GLN A 419 -10.85 -0.70 4.63
CA GLN A 419 -10.76 -0.90 3.18
C GLN A 419 -10.35 0.39 2.44
N LEU A 420 -10.83 1.55 2.89
CA LEU A 420 -10.44 2.84 2.34
C LEU A 420 -8.93 3.08 2.44
N VAL A 421 -8.37 2.99 3.66
CA VAL A 421 -6.98 3.39 3.94
C VAL A 421 -5.98 2.29 3.65
N THR A 422 -6.36 1.02 3.85
CA THR A 422 -5.49 -0.14 3.65
C THR A 422 -5.43 -0.53 2.18
N ASN A 423 -6.52 -0.42 1.42
CA ASN A 423 -6.57 -0.88 0.02
C ASN A 423 -6.81 0.25 -0.99
N ILE A 424 -7.93 0.96 -0.89
CA ILE A 424 -8.41 1.84 -1.96
C ILE A 424 -7.42 2.98 -2.25
N SER A 425 -7.03 3.74 -1.22
CA SER A 425 -6.21 4.95 -1.39
C SER A 425 -4.82 4.68 -1.98
N ASN A 426 -4.16 3.60 -1.53
CA ASN A 426 -2.75 3.39 -1.80
C ASN A 426 -2.44 2.33 -2.88
N LEU A 427 -3.44 1.58 -3.40
CA LEU A 427 -3.21 0.45 -4.33
C LEU A 427 -2.33 0.83 -5.54
N ARG A 428 -2.61 1.99 -6.16
CA ARG A 428 -1.83 2.50 -7.29
C ARG A 428 -0.38 2.78 -6.90
N TRP A 429 -0.17 3.43 -5.76
CA TRP A 429 1.17 3.76 -5.30
C TRP A 429 1.96 2.52 -4.88
N ARG A 430 1.41 1.63 -4.05
CA ARG A 430 2.12 0.43 -3.55
C ARG A 430 2.45 -0.58 -4.64
N SER A 431 1.67 -0.60 -5.73
CA SER A 431 1.89 -1.49 -6.88
C SER A 431 2.70 -0.85 -8.01
N PHE A 432 3.24 0.36 -7.81
CA PHE A 432 3.96 1.13 -8.83
C PHE A 432 3.14 1.32 -10.13
N GLY A 433 1.83 1.49 -10.00
CA GLY A 433 0.89 1.65 -11.11
C GLY A 433 0.45 0.36 -11.80
N ASN A 434 0.96 -0.82 -11.40
CA ASN A 434 0.56 -2.11 -11.98
C ASN A 434 -0.89 -2.51 -11.66
N TRP A 435 -1.42 -2.03 -10.53
CA TRP A 435 -2.81 -2.15 -10.14
C TRP A 435 -3.40 -0.76 -9.92
N ASN A 436 -4.68 -0.57 -10.27
CA ASN A 436 -5.39 0.69 -10.06
C ASN A 436 -6.77 0.45 -9.41
N CYS A 437 -7.44 1.53 -9.04
CA CYS A 437 -8.71 1.49 -8.33
C CYS A 437 -9.68 2.58 -8.86
N PRO A 438 -10.11 2.52 -10.14
CA PRO A 438 -11.05 3.48 -10.73
C PRO A 438 -12.46 3.32 -10.14
N LEU A 439 -12.74 3.98 -9.01
CA LEU A 439 -14.02 3.92 -8.32
C LEU A 439 -14.51 5.28 -7.83
N VAL A 440 -15.83 5.39 -7.63
CA VAL A 440 -16.46 6.56 -7.01
C VAL A 440 -17.23 6.11 -5.77
N ILE A 441 -16.94 6.72 -4.63
CA ILE A 441 -17.74 6.64 -3.41
C ILE A 441 -18.59 7.91 -3.38
N TYR A 442 -19.91 7.80 -3.43
CA TYR A 442 -20.78 8.96 -3.18
C TYR A 442 -21.52 8.80 -1.85
N ALA A 443 -21.65 9.91 -1.12
CA ALA A 443 -22.27 9.90 0.19
C ALA A 443 -22.95 11.24 0.48
N PRO A 444 -24.19 11.24 0.99
CA PRO A 444 -24.81 12.42 1.60
C PRO A 444 -24.01 12.89 2.82
N TYR A 445 -23.62 14.17 2.84
CA TYR A 445 -22.71 14.74 3.85
C TYR A 445 -23.21 16.08 4.43
N GLY A 446 -22.69 16.43 5.61
CA GLY A 446 -22.89 17.71 6.27
C GLY A 446 -24.21 17.88 7.05
N ALA A 447 -24.36 19.02 7.69
CA ALA A 447 -25.41 19.41 8.63
C ALA A 447 -26.36 20.46 8.01
N TYR A 448 -26.81 21.44 8.82
CA TYR A 448 -27.84 22.44 8.52
C TYR A 448 -29.24 21.85 8.26
N LEU A 449 -29.45 20.59 8.63
CA LEU A 449 -30.70 19.86 8.47
C LEU A 449 -31.08 19.26 9.85
N PRO A 450 -31.78 20.02 10.70
CA PRO A 450 -31.88 19.71 12.12
C PRO A 450 -32.49 18.34 12.44
N GLY A 451 -31.88 17.67 13.41
CA GLY A 451 -32.28 16.34 13.88
C GLY A 451 -31.42 15.19 13.34
N GLY A 452 -30.48 15.45 12.42
CA GLY A 452 -29.51 14.45 11.96
C GLY A 452 -28.49 14.03 13.04
N SER A 453 -28.05 14.99 13.87
CA SER A 453 -27.20 14.77 15.04
C SER A 453 -25.86 14.07 14.70
N LEU A 454 -25.29 13.35 15.68
CA LEU A 454 -23.97 12.71 15.63
C LEU A 454 -23.69 11.90 14.37
N TRP A 455 -24.70 11.24 13.80
CA TRP A 455 -24.56 10.17 12.80
C TRP A 455 -25.24 10.47 11.45
N HIS A 456 -25.73 11.69 11.24
CA HIS A 456 -26.25 12.12 9.94
C HIS A 456 -25.93 13.60 9.69
N SER A 457 -24.83 14.12 10.24
CA SER A 457 -24.51 15.55 10.19
C SER A 457 -23.02 15.88 10.28
N GLN A 458 -22.12 14.90 10.20
CA GLN A 458 -20.69 15.23 10.08
C GLN A 458 -20.31 15.59 8.65
N ALA A 459 -19.30 16.45 8.53
CA ALA A 459 -18.73 16.87 7.27
C ALA A 459 -17.55 15.93 6.88
N ASN A 460 -16.61 15.72 7.82
CA ASN A 460 -15.53 14.72 7.79
C ASN A 460 -14.53 14.85 6.62
N GLU A 461 -14.59 15.89 5.79
CA GLU A 461 -13.74 16.03 4.61
C GLU A 461 -12.25 16.17 4.95
N SER A 462 -11.90 16.73 6.11
CA SER A 462 -10.50 16.82 6.57
C SER A 462 -9.89 15.44 6.81
N ALA A 463 -10.62 14.55 7.47
CA ALA A 463 -10.19 13.17 7.74
C ALA A 463 -9.92 12.40 6.44
N LEU A 464 -10.73 12.62 5.40
CA LEU A 464 -10.58 11.97 4.10
C LEU A 464 -9.41 12.57 3.29
N ALA A 465 -9.24 13.90 3.36
CA ALA A 465 -8.16 14.62 2.67
C ALA A 465 -6.75 14.24 3.13
N HIS A 466 -6.60 13.64 4.32
CA HIS A 466 -5.32 13.16 4.83
C HIS A 466 -4.72 11.96 4.09
N TYR A 467 -5.49 11.23 3.27
CA TYR A 467 -5.03 9.99 2.62
C TYR A 467 -4.61 10.22 1.16
N PRO A 468 -3.31 10.08 0.82
CA PRO A 468 -2.84 10.20 -0.56
C PRO A 468 -3.50 9.18 -1.49
N GLY A 469 -3.71 9.55 -2.74
CA GLY A 469 -4.35 8.71 -3.76
C GLY A 469 -5.88 8.84 -3.82
N LEU A 470 -6.50 9.50 -2.85
CA LEU A 470 -7.91 9.91 -2.93
C LEU A 470 -8.04 11.29 -3.58
N SER A 471 -9.07 11.47 -4.41
CA SER A 471 -9.65 12.80 -4.71
C SER A 471 -10.92 12.99 -3.89
N VAL A 472 -11.15 14.18 -3.35
CA VAL A 472 -12.33 14.50 -2.53
C VAL A 472 -13.00 15.75 -3.11
N VAL A 473 -14.26 15.63 -3.52
CA VAL A 473 -15.01 16.67 -4.22
C VAL A 473 -16.38 16.91 -3.60
N ILE A 474 -16.80 18.17 -3.63
CA ILE A 474 -17.97 18.70 -2.93
C ILE A 474 -18.65 19.71 -3.86
N PRO A 475 -19.74 19.34 -4.56
CA PRO A 475 -20.49 20.27 -5.39
C PRO A 475 -21.25 21.29 -4.53
N SER A 476 -21.40 22.51 -5.03
CA SER A 476 -22.17 23.58 -4.37
C SER A 476 -23.40 24.01 -5.19
N THR A 477 -23.53 23.56 -6.46
CA THR A 477 -24.73 23.76 -7.31
C THR A 477 -25.04 22.50 -8.15
N PRO A 478 -26.24 22.39 -8.78
CA PRO A 478 -26.61 21.23 -9.60
C PRO A 478 -25.66 20.98 -10.79
N GLU A 479 -25.09 22.03 -11.38
CA GLU A 479 -24.10 21.94 -12.46
C GLU A 479 -22.78 21.33 -11.96
N ASP A 480 -22.30 21.73 -10.78
CA ASP A 480 -21.13 21.11 -10.17
C ASP A 480 -21.39 19.63 -9.88
N ALA A 481 -22.60 19.30 -9.40
CA ALA A 481 -22.94 17.93 -9.03
C ALA A 481 -22.90 17.00 -10.25
N ALA A 482 -23.47 17.41 -11.39
CA ALA A 482 -23.33 16.67 -12.63
C ALA A 482 -21.87 16.67 -13.15
N GLY A 483 -21.23 17.82 -13.21
CA GLY A 483 -19.91 17.98 -13.81
C GLY A 483 -18.79 17.27 -13.05
N LEU A 484 -18.77 17.35 -11.72
CA LEU A 484 -17.78 16.67 -10.87
C LEU A 484 -18.03 15.16 -10.81
N LEU A 485 -19.29 14.71 -10.73
CA LEU A 485 -19.62 13.28 -10.74
C LEU A 485 -19.29 12.63 -12.09
N TRP A 486 -19.48 13.36 -13.19
CA TRP A 486 -19.06 12.91 -14.51
C TRP A 486 -17.54 12.77 -14.60
N THR A 487 -16.77 13.77 -14.16
CA THR A 487 -15.31 13.66 -14.05
C THR A 487 -14.90 12.49 -13.14
N ALA A 488 -15.61 12.25 -12.04
CA ALA A 488 -15.33 11.17 -11.11
C ALA A 488 -15.49 9.77 -11.72
N MET A 489 -16.58 9.50 -12.44
CA MET A 489 -16.77 8.20 -13.11
C MET A 489 -15.73 7.91 -14.20
N HIS A 490 -15.11 8.97 -14.74
CA HIS A 490 -14.03 8.91 -15.72
C HIS A 490 -12.62 8.96 -15.10
N SER A 491 -12.51 9.19 -13.79
CA SER A 491 -11.24 9.12 -13.05
C SER A 491 -10.68 7.69 -13.07
N GLU A 492 -9.36 7.58 -13.16
CA GLU A 492 -8.64 6.32 -13.03
C GLU A 492 -8.24 6.02 -11.57
N ASP A 493 -8.52 6.96 -10.67
CA ASP A 493 -8.19 6.96 -9.24
C ASP A 493 -9.46 7.10 -8.39
N PRO A 494 -9.47 6.61 -7.13
CA PRO A 494 -10.61 6.72 -6.24
C PRO A 494 -11.06 8.16 -6.02
N VAL A 495 -12.36 8.41 -6.17
CA VAL A 495 -12.98 9.70 -5.89
C VAL A 495 -14.05 9.56 -4.83
N ILE A 496 -14.03 10.45 -3.82
CA ILE A 496 -15.12 10.62 -2.87
C ILE A 496 -15.92 11.87 -3.29
N PHE A 497 -17.19 11.67 -3.61
CA PHE A 497 -18.15 12.70 -4.03
C PHE A 497 -19.17 12.92 -2.91
N LEU A 498 -18.97 13.98 -2.11
CA LEU A 498 -19.77 14.27 -0.93
C LEU A 498 -20.92 15.21 -1.28
N ILE A 499 -22.17 14.74 -1.15
CA ILE A 499 -23.38 15.44 -1.61
C ILE A 499 -23.96 16.30 -0.46
N PRO A 500 -23.95 17.64 -0.54
CA PRO A 500 -24.42 18.49 0.56
C PRO A 500 -25.94 18.35 0.75
N LYS A 501 -26.38 17.80 1.88
CA LYS A 501 -27.81 17.49 2.12
C LYS A 501 -28.69 18.72 2.21
N HIS A 502 -28.20 19.82 2.77
CA HIS A 502 -28.95 21.08 2.90
C HIS A 502 -29.21 21.71 1.52
N LEU A 503 -28.23 21.67 0.61
CA LEU A 503 -28.37 22.18 -0.76
C LEU A 503 -29.13 21.23 -1.71
N LEU A 504 -29.43 19.99 -1.30
CA LEU A 504 -29.90 18.92 -2.18
C LEU A 504 -31.18 19.25 -2.97
N TRP A 505 -32.10 19.99 -2.33
CA TRP A 505 -33.44 20.28 -2.83
C TRP A 505 -33.62 21.68 -3.41
N ALA A 506 -32.60 22.53 -3.32
CA ALA A 506 -32.62 23.86 -3.92
C ALA A 506 -32.69 23.77 -5.45
N GLU A 507 -33.58 24.55 -6.05
CA GLU A 507 -33.75 24.59 -7.51
C GLU A 507 -32.93 25.74 -8.09
N HIS A 508 -32.02 25.42 -9.01
CA HIS A 508 -31.20 26.38 -9.73
C HIS A 508 -31.49 26.31 -11.23
N GLU A 509 -31.35 27.45 -11.91
CA GLU A 509 -31.54 27.57 -13.35
C GLU A 509 -30.18 27.65 -14.06
N SER A 510 -29.83 26.61 -14.81
CA SER A 510 -28.64 26.57 -15.65
C SER A 510 -28.97 27.14 -17.02
N HIS A 511 -28.37 28.28 -17.36
CA HIS A 511 -28.57 28.95 -18.65
C HIS A 511 -27.74 28.35 -19.80
N GLU A 512 -26.65 27.66 -19.47
CA GLU A 512 -25.74 26.99 -20.40
C GLU A 512 -25.81 25.46 -20.23
N PRO A 513 -25.35 24.67 -21.23
CA PRO A 513 -25.18 23.22 -21.07
C PRO A 513 -24.24 22.89 -19.90
N VAL A 514 -24.55 21.83 -19.16
CA VAL A 514 -23.72 21.36 -18.05
C VAL A 514 -22.62 20.46 -18.58
N CYS A 515 -21.37 20.88 -18.43
CA CYS A 515 -20.18 20.14 -18.87
C CYS A 515 -19.41 19.53 -17.68
N ALA A 516 -18.42 18.68 -17.98
CA ALA A 516 -17.53 18.12 -16.98
C ALA A 516 -16.73 19.22 -16.22
N VAL A 517 -16.56 19.06 -14.91
CA VAL A 517 -15.77 20.00 -14.08
C VAL A 517 -14.47 19.30 -13.67
N PRO A 518 -13.30 19.80 -14.10
CA PRO A 518 -12.01 19.25 -13.67
C PRO A 518 -11.78 19.44 -12.17
N PHE A 519 -11.13 18.45 -11.54
CA PHE A 519 -10.80 18.55 -10.12
C PHE A 519 -9.72 19.62 -9.86
N GLY A 520 -9.83 20.29 -8.71
CA GLY A 520 -8.93 21.37 -8.34
C GLY A 520 -9.15 22.66 -9.15
N GLN A 521 -10.34 22.86 -9.72
CA GLN A 521 -10.77 24.13 -10.30
C GLN A 521 -11.88 24.76 -9.47
N ALA A 522 -11.57 25.87 -8.81
CA ALA A 522 -12.52 26.62 -8.03
C ALA A 522 -13.45 27.47 -8.91
N ARG A 523 -14.70 27.65 -8.47
CA ARG A 523 -15.52 28.80 -8.88
C ARG A 523 -15.11 30.01 -8.02
N LYS A 524 -15.52 31.23 -8.35
CA LYS A 524 -15.29 32.39 -7.46
C LYS A 524 -16.39 32.50 -6.36
N CYS A 525 -16.34 31.65 -5.29
CA CYS A 525 -17.28 31.28 -4.14
C CYS A 525 -17.04 31.27 -2.53
N SER A 526 -15.82 31.42 -2.00
CA SER A 526 -15.18 31.48 -0.61
C SER A 526 -15.69 30.60 0.52
N ALA A 527 -16.07 29.38 0.17
CA ALA A 527 -16.43 28.31 1.08
C ALA A 527 -16.42 27.01 0.25
N TRP A 528 -17.07 25.96 0.73
CA TRP A 528 -17.44 24.80 -0.09
C TRP A 528 -18.72 24.16 0.46
N GLY A 529 -19.52 23.55 -0.42
CA GLY A 529 -20.78 22.90 -0.07
C GLY A 529 -21.72 23.82 0.71
N ASN A 530 -22.32 23.32 1.79
CA ASN A 530 -23.36 24.03 2.56
C ASN A 530 -22.93 25.44 3.04
N ALA A 531 -21.64 25.67 3.29
CA ALA A 531 -21.12 26.96 3.73
C ALA A 531 -21.15 28.05 2.64
N VAL A 532 -21.29 27.69 1.36
CA VAL A 532 -21.37 28.64 0.23
C VAL A 532 -22.63 29.51 0.32
N GLU A 533 -23.78 28.91 0.60
CA GLU A 533 -25.05 29.65 0.80
C GLU A 533 -24.91 30.67 1.94
N LYS A 534 -24.34 30.25 3.09
CA LYS A 534 -24.16 31.12 4.26
C LYS A 534 -23.16 32.24 4.02
N SER A 535 -22.20 32.02 3.12
CA SER A 535 -21.23 33.04 2.71
C SER A 535 -21.85 34.06 1.75
N PHE A 536 -22.73 33.64 0.83
CA PHE A 536 -23.54 34.54 0.02
C PHE A 536 -24.49 35.40 0.85
N GLU A 537 -25.24 34.79 1.79
CA GLU A 537 -26.14 35.50 2.71
C GLU A 537 -25.38 36.55 3.54
N ALA A 538 -24.19 36.20 4.06
CA ALA A 538 -23.32 37.09 4.82
C ALA A 538 -22.82 38.28 3.98
N ILE A 539 -22.42 38.05 2.72
CA ILE A 539 -21.93 39.11 1.83
C ILE A 539 -23.06 40.05 1.41
N ALA A 540 -24.25 39.52 1.10
CA ALA A 540 -25.43 40.33 0.81
C ALA A 540 -25.81 41.27 1.98
N LYS A 541 -25.54 40.84 3.23
CA LYS A 541 -25.78 41.66 4.43
C LYS A 541 -24.79 42.83 4.62
N ILE A 542 -23.64 42.81 3.94
CA ILE A 542 -22.56 43.82 4.08
C ILE A 542 -22.12 44.44 2.75
N SER A 543 -22.93 44.31 1.68
CA SER A 543 -22.64 44.85 0.34
C SER A 543 -22.26 46.32 0.35
N ASP A 544 -22.86 47.08 1.27
CA ASP A 544 -22.74 48.52 1.37
C ASP A 544 -21.51 48.94 2.22
N GLU A 545 -20.88 47.99 2.92
CA GLU A 545 -19.68 48.19 3.73
C GLU A 545 -18.40 47.84 2.97
N THR A 546 -18.42 46.80 2.13
CA THR A 546 -17.21 46.30 1.47
C THR A 546 -17.49 45.38 0.27
N SER A 547 -16.56 45.37 -0.69
CA SER A 547 -16.55 44.38 -1.78
C SER A 547 -15.81 43.11 -1.34
N VAL A 548 -16.49 41.97 -1.34
CA VAL A 548 -15.89 40.67 -1.00
C VAL A 548 -15.71 39.82 -2.26
N GLU A 549 -14.52 39.22 -2.42
CA GLU A 549 -14.30 38.17 -3.40
C GLU A 549 -14.46 36.79 -2.75
N LEU A 550 -15.19 35.94 -3.47
CA LEU A 550 -15.56 34.58 -3.13
C LEU A 550 -14.61 33.67 -4.03
N ILE A 551 -14.03 32.56 -3.55
CA ILE A 551 -13.41 31.35 -4.23
C ILE A 551 -13.94 29.95 -3.71
N ASP A 552 -14.83 29.23 -4.42
CA ASP A 552 -15.56 28.01 -3.99
C ASP A 552 -14.82 26.81 -4.53
N LEU A 553 -14.28 26.01 -3.63
CA LEU A 553 -13.21 25.08 -3.96
C LEU A 553 -13.65 24.01 -4.94
N ARG A 554 -14.91 23.53 -4.84
CA ARG A 554 -15.48 22.34 -5.50
C ARG A 554 -14.74 21.01 -5.25
N SER A 555 -13.45 21.07 -4.93
CA SER A 555 -12.52 19.97 -4.69
C SER A 555 -11.67 20.32 -3.48
N ILE A 556 -11.65 19.42 -2.49
CA ILE A 556 -10.80 19.50 -1.30
C ILE A 556 -9.41 18.92 -1.60
N VAL A 557 -9.38 17.83 -2.37
CA VAL A 557 -8.16 17.22 -2.90
C VAL A 557 -8.39 16.81 -4.36
N PRO A 558 -7.58 17.31 -5.33
CA PRO A 558 -6.73 18.49 -5.22
C PRO A 558 -7.56 19.78 -5.02
N TRP A 559 -7.01 20.80 -4.37
CA TRP A 559 -7.63 22.12 -4.23
C TRP A 559 -6.96 23.16 -5.14
N ASP A 560 -7.71 24.19 -5.54
CA ASP A 560 -7.25 25.24 -6.46
C ASP A 560 -6.36 26.27 -5.75
N LYS A 561 -5.09 25.90 -5.56
CA LYS A 561 -4.08 26.80 -4.98
C LYS A 561 -3.94 28.09 -5.80
N ALA A 562 -3.91 27.99 -7.12
CA ALA A 562 -3.62 29.10 -8.01
C ALA A 562 -4.68 30.21 -7.91
N ALA A 563 -5.97 29.84 -7.93
CA ALA A 563 -7.06 30.80 -7.76
C ALA A 563 -6.99 31.56 -6.41
N ILE A 564 -6.65 30.84 -5.33
CA ILE A 564 -6.55 31.42 -3.98
C ILE A 564 -5.34 32.33 -3.86
N GLU A 565 -4.20 31.96 -4.44
CA GLU A 565 -3.02 32.82 -4.49
C GLU A 565 -3.25 34.08 -5.34
N GLU A 566 -3.90 33.97 -6.50
CA GLU A 566 -4.26 35.12 -7.34
C GLU A 566 -5.17 36.09 -6.60
N SER A 567 -6.23 35.57 -5.97
CA SER A 567 -7.16 36.38 -5.19
C SER A 567 -6.48 37.00 -3.97
N MET A 568 -5.60 36.28 -3.27
CA MET A 568 -4.87 36.81 -2.13
C MET A 568 -3.90 37.94 -2.52
N ARG A 569 -3.29 37.86 -3.70
CA ARG A 569 -2.47 38.96 -4.27
C ARG A 569 -3.30 40.22 -4.55
N LYS A 570 -4.58 40.06 -4.90
CA LYS A 570 -5.53 41.16 -5.13
C LYS A 570 -6.11 41.74 -3.84
N THR A 571 -6.61 40.89 -2.93
CA THR A 571 -7.39 41.30 -1.75
C THR A 571 -6.55 41.57 -0.51
N ARG A 572 -5.37 40.93 -0.40
CA ARG A 572 -4.42 41.01 0.73
C ARG A 572 -5.02 40.63 2.10
N ARG A 573 -6.22 40.04 2.11
CA ARG A 573 -7.01 39.63 3.29
C ARG A 573 -7.70 38.30 2.99
N LEU A 574 -7.74 37.40 3.98
CA LEU A 574 -8.36 36.08 3.84
C LEU A 574 -9.34 35.80 4.99
N VAL A 575 -10.54 35.36 4.64
CA VAL A 575 -11.47 34.66 5.53
C VAL A 575 -11.76 33.31 4.88
N VAL A 576 -11.60 32.21 5.61
CA VAL A 576 -11.97 30.86 5.17
C VAL A 576 -13.18 30.41 5.96
N VAL A 577 -14.25 29.99 5.27
CA VAL A 577 -15.46 29.43 5.89
C VAL A 577 -15.54 27.95 5.55
N GLN A 578 -15.61 27.10 6.57
CA GLN A 578 -15.73 25.64 6.42
C GLN A 578 -16.79 25.08 7.37
N GLU A 579 -17.41 23.97 6.98
CA GLU A 579 -18.37 23.28 7.87
C GLU A 579 -17.67 22.36 8.88
N ASP A 580 -16.58 21.69 8.49
CA ASP A 580 -15.88 20.73 9.34
C ASP A 580 -15.28 21.38 10.61
N THR A 581 -14.79 20.53 11.52
CA THR A 581 -14.15 20.94 12.76
C THR A 581 -12.90 21.80 12.52
N GLU A 582 -12.58 22.69 13.46
CA GLU A 582 -11.45 23.64 13.32
C GLU A 582 -10.07 22.96 13.40
N ASN A 583 -9.93 21.85 14.14
CA ASN A 583 -8.65 21.14 14.28
C ASN A 583 -8.28 20.32 13.04
N CYS A 584 -7.00 20.37 12.64
CA CYS A 584 -6.43 19.56 11.55
C CYS A 584 -7.17 19.74 10.21
N SER A 585 -7.75 20.92 9.98
CA SER A 585 -8.76 21.11 8.95
C SER A 585 -8.22 21.56 7.60
N VAL A 586 -9.07 21.46 6.57
CA VAL A 586 -8.82 22.01 5.23
C VAL A 586 -8.56 23.51 5.30
N GLY A 587 -9.32 24.25 6.10
CA GLY A 587 -9.11 25.68 6.30
C GLY A 587 -7.77 26.00 6.97
N GLN A 588 -7.33 25.18 7.93
CA GLN A 588 -5.98 25.30 8.50
C GLN A 588 -4.90 25.03 7.45
N MET A 589 -5.05 23.99 6.62
CA MET A 589 -4.12 23.69 5.51
C MET A 589 -3.98 24.87 4.54
N ILE A 590 -5.09 25.49 4.12
CA ILE A 590 -5.08 26.65 3.21
C ILE A 590 -4.33 27.83 3.86
N ILE A 591 -4.61 28.12 5.13
CA ILE A 591 -3.94 29.20 5.87
C ILE A 591 -2.44 28.89 5.99
N SER A 592 -2.05 27.64 6.32
CA SER A 592 -0.65 27.24 6.44
C SER A 592 0.12 27.35 5.12
N HIS A 593 -0.48 26.97 3.99
CA HIS A 593 0.13 27.14 2.65
C HIS A 593 0.41 28.62 2.37
N LEU A 594 -0.62 29.47 2.47
CA LEU A 594 -0.51 30.90 2.11
C LEU A 594 0.39 31.70 3.07
N THR A 595 0.52 31.26 4.33
CA THR A 595 1.41 31.91 5.31
C THR A 595 2.84 31.36 5.29
N GLY A 596 3.07 30.19 4.68
CA GLY A 596 4.41 29.66 4.38
C GLY A 596 5.08 30.32 3.16
N GLU A 597 4.30 30.74 2.17
CA GLU A 597 4.81 31.44 0.99
C GLU A 597 5.23 32.89 1.33
N ALA A 598 6.54 33.16 1.28
CA ALA A 598 7.13 34.42 1.74
C ALA A 598 6.54 35.67 1.05
N ASP A 599 6.32 35.62 -0.26
CA ASP A 599 5.69 36.69 -1.03
C ASP A 599 4.29 37.00 -0.50
N LEU A 600 3.44 35.98 -0.39
CA LEU A 600 2.05 36.11 0.05
C LEU A 600 1.96 36.56 1.50
N TRP A 601 2.82 36.02 2.38
CA TRP A 601 2.94 36.42 3.77
C TRP A 601 3.32 37.90 3.94
N SER A 602 4.24 38.40 3.10
CA SER A 602 4.72 39.78 3.16
C SER A 602 3.64 40.81 2.79
N MET A 603 2.75 40.46 1.86
CA MET A 603 1.70 41.37 1.39
C MET A 603 0.42 41.37 2.25
N MET A 604 0.20 40.37 3.12
CA MET A 604 -0.99 40.30 3.99
C MET A 604 -1.09 41.52 4.92
N ILE A 605 -2.23 42.21 4.92
CA ILE A 605 -2.50 43.38 5.78
C ILE A 605 -3.38 43.05 7.01
N SER A 606 -3.89 41.82 7.07
CA SER A 606 -4.60 41.24 8.20
C SER A 606 -4.22 39.76 8.34
N PRO A 607 -4.14 39.21 9.56
CA PRO A 607 -4.07 37.76 9.76
C PRO A 607 -5.27 37.07 9.08
N PRO A 608 -5.08 35.90 8.44
CA PRO A 608 -6.18 35.06 7.99
C PRO A 608 -7.11 34.67 9.14
N ILE A 609 -8.41 34.57 8.85
CA ILE A 609 -9.43 34.19 9.83
C ILE A 609 -10.13 32.92 9.35
N LEU A 610 -10.21 31.91 10.23
CA LEU A 610 -10.99 30.69 10.01
C LEU A 610 -12.36 30.82 10.71
N VAL A 611 -13.44 30.57 9.98
CA VAL A 611 -14.81 30.40 10.49
C VAL A 611 -15.19 28.94 10.26
N SER A 612 -15.45 28.23 11.35
CA SER A 612 -15.50 26.76 11.37
C SER A 612 -16.47 26.27 12.43
N LYS A 613 -16.95 25.03 12.32
CA LYS A 613 -17.56 24.36 13.47
C LYS A 613 -16.51 24.26 14.59
N ALA A 614 -16.93 24.52 15.82
CA ALA A 614 -16.08 24.28 16.99
C ALA A 614 -15.73 22.78 17.12
N ASN A 615 -14.74 22.44 17.95
CA ASN A 615 -14.35 21.04 18.24
C ASN A 615 -15.41 20.26 19.06
N VAL A 616 -16.61 20.12 18.50
CA VAL A 616 -17.78 19.45 19.08
C VAL A 616 -18.53 18.66 18.00
N MET A 617 -19.31 17.67 18.43
CA MET A 617 -20.24 16.95 17.56
C MET A 617 -21.57 17.70 17.42
N ILE A 618 -22.31 17.42 16.34
CA ILE A 618 -23.64 18.01 16.12
C ILE A 618 -24.66 17.36 17.06
N GLY A 619 -25.30 18.17 17.90
CA GLY A 619 -26.33 17.69 18.85
C GLY A 619 -27.72 17.57 18.21
N TYR A 620 -28.55 16.67 18.74
CA TYR A 620 -29.89 16.40 18.21
C TYR A 620 -30.89 17.55 18.37
N ASN A 621 -30.76 18.34 19.44
CA ASN A 621 -31.56 19.55 19.61
C ASN A 621 -31.01 20.64 18.65
N PRO A 622 -31.85 21.27 17.80
CA PRO A 622 -31.40 22.28 16.83
C PRO A 622 -30.55 23.42 17.42
N ILE A 623 -30.76 23.76 18.71
CA ILE A 623 -29.97 24.77 19.43
C ILE A 623 -28.47 24.40 19.42
N TYR A 624 -28.12 23.13 19.59
CA TYR A 624 -26.72 22.69 19.59
C TYR A 624 -26.13 22.66 18.17
N GLU A 625 -26.92 22.29 17.17
CA GLU A 625 -26.47 22.29 15.77
C GLU A 625 -26.16 23.72 15.30
N TYR A 626 -27.10 24.65 15.46
CA TYR A 626 -26.90 26.06 15.08
C TYR A 626 -25.84 26.78 15.92
N ALA A 627 -25.67 26.44 17.20
CA ALA A 627 -24.59 27.01 18.02
C ALA A 627 -23.19 26.50 17.64
N ALA A 628 -23.08 25.28 17.08
CA ALA A 628 -21.80 24.71 16.67
C ALA A 628 -21.36 25.23 15.29
N LEU A 629 -22.27 25.23 14.31
CA LEU A 629 -22.00 25.51 12.91
C LEU A 629 -21.66 26.99 12.63
N PRO A 630 -20.89 27.28 11.56
CA PRO A 630 -20.80 28.63 10.99
C PRO A 630 -22.19 29.22 10.73
N ASP A 631 -22.38 30.49 11.10
CA ASP A 631 -23.60 31.24 10.79
C ASP A 631 -23.25 32.58 10.11
N ILE A 632 -24.30 33.25 9.62
CA ILE A 632 -24.20 34.53 8.89
C ILE A 632 -23.48 35.59 9.75
N GLU A 633 -23.79 35.69 11.04
CA GLU A 633 -23.24 36.72 11.92
C GLU A 633 -21.76 36.48 12.23
N ARG A 634 -21.34 35.22 12.41
CA ARG A 634 -19.95 34.80 12.59
C ARG A 634 -19.12 35.11 11.34
N ILE A 635 -19.67 34.87 10.15
CA ILE A 635 -19.01 35.20 8.86
C ILE A 635 -18.89 36.73 8.71
N VAL A 636 -19.97 37.48 8.93
CA VAL A 636 -19.96 38.96 8.90
C VAL A 636 -18.97 39.55 9.90
N ALA A 637 -18.93 39.02 11.13
CA ALA A 637 -17.98 39.45 12.16
C ALA A 637 -16.53 39.14 11.77
N ALA A 638 -16.26 38.01 11.13
CA ALA A 638 -14.94 37.67 10.60
C ALA A 638 -14.50 38.63 9.49
N ILE A 639 -15.39 38.96 8.54
CA ILE A 639 -15.09 39.91 7.45
C ILE A 639 -14.82 41.30 8.02
N ARG A 640 -15.69 41.82 8.89
CA ARG A 640 -15.49 43.12 9.56
C ARG A 640 -14.19 43.17 10.38
N ARG A 641 -13.86 42.11 11.13
CA ARG A 641 -12.59 41.97 11.88
C ARG A 641 -11.38 41.94 10.95
N SER A 642 -11.48 41.28 9.80
CA SER A 642 -10.43 41.26 8.79
C SER A 642 -10.18 42.67 8.26
N ILE A 643 -11.23 43.45 8.00
CA ILE A 643 -11.14 44.83 7.49
C ILE A 643 -10.59 45.80 8.54
N SER A 644 -11.07 45.71 9.79
CA SER A 644 -10.66 46.61 10.88
C SER A 644 -9.20 46.44 11.30
N THR A 645 -8.58 45.31 10.94
CA THR A 645 -7.17 45.04 11.21
C THR A 645 -6.31 45.66 10.11
N GLY A 646 -5.59 46.74 10.43
CA GLY A 646 -4.69 47.42 9.51
C GLY A 646 -3.29 47.56 10.09
N GLN A 647 -2.44 46.56 9.85
CA GLN A 647 -1.00 46.70 10.04
C GLN A 647 -0.30 46.50 8.71
N GLU A 648 0.34 47.54 8.21
CA GLU A 648 1.35 47.37 7.16
C GLU A 648 2.55 46.66 7.78
N ARG A 649 2.79 45.43 7.34
CA ARG A 649 4.07 44.78 7.61
C ARG A 649 5.14 45.53 6.84
N PRO A 650 6.27 45.93 7.47
CA PRO A 650 7.38 46.45 6.70
C PRO A 650 7.76 45.38 5.69
N VAL A 651 7.76 45.74 4.40
CA VAL A 651 8.24 44.85 3.35
C VAL A 651 9.67 44.50 3.72
N ALA A 652 9.91 43.24 4.11
CA ALA A 652 11.26 42.76 4.29
C ALA A 652 11.94 42.96 2.94
N ALA A 653 12.89 43.90 2.88
CA ALA A 653 13.56 44.21 1.64
C ALA A 653 14.13 42.91 1.10
N VAL A 654 13.62 42.45 -0.04
CA VAL A 654 14.22 41.36 -0.80
C VAL A 654 15.62 41.87 -1.09
N ALA A 655 16.61 41.36 -0.33
CA ALA A 655 18.00 41.73 -0.52
C ALA A 655 18.31 41.35 -1.96
N GLY A 656 18.47 42.36 -2.81
CA GLY A 656 18.56 42.19 -4.24
C GLY A 656 19.75 41.30 -4.54
N VAL A 657 19.51 40.02 -4.78
CA VAL A 657 20.45 39.17 -5.50
C VAL A 657 20.35 39.62 -6.95
N GLU A 658 21.00 40.75 -7.24
CA GLU A 658 21.34 41.08 -8.61
C GLU A 658 22.04 39.86 -9.18
N ALA A 659 21.47 39.31 -10.25
CA ALA A 659 22.09 38.25 -11.02
C ALA A 659 23.30 38.83 -11.76
N VAL A 660 24.39 39.08 -11.02
CA VAL A 660 25.69 39.43 -11.59
C VAL A 660 26.18 38.19 -12.35
N ALA A 661 25.92 38.19 -13.65
CA ALA A 661 26.48 37.24 -14.61
C ALA A 661 28.00 37.45 -14.73
N SER A 662 28.73 37.12 -13.67
CA SER A 662 30.19 37.09 -13.61
C SER A 662 30.68 35.75 -14.15
N SER A 663 30.87 35.69 -15.47
CA SER A 663 31.50 34.55 -16.14
C SER A 663 33.00 34.49 -15.78
N ARG A 664 33.34 34.02 -14.58
CA ARG A 664 34.70 33.58 -14.28
C ARG A 664 34.93 32.20 -14.88
N LYS A 665 35.48 32.18 -16.09
CA LYS A 665 36.28 31.04 -16.56
C LYS A 665 37.36 30.77 -15.52
N VAL A 666 37.29 29.64 -14.83
CA VAL A 666 38.44 29.08 -14.13
C VAL A 666 39.18 28.24 -15.15
N GLU A 667 40.18 28.85 -15.79
CA GLU A 667 41.18 28.08 -16.54
C GLU A 667 42.02 27.27 -15.54
N PRO A 668 42.29 25.98 -15.79
CA PRO A 668 43.13 25.18 -14.92
C PRO A 668 44.61 25.56 -15.12
N THR A 669 45.21 26.25 -14.15
CA THR A 669 46.67 26.39 -14.09
C THR A 669 47.30 25.04 -13.71
N PRO A 670 48.40 24.63 -14.37
CA PRO A 670 49.04 23.34 -14.13
C PRO A 670 50.11 23.44 -13.05
N GLU A 671 50.11 22.56 -12.04
CA GLU A 671 51.34 22.27 -11.28
C GLU A 671 51.35 20.89 -10.60
N ASP A 672 52.50 20.23 -10.70
CA ASP A 672 53.04 19.14 -9.88
C ASP A 672 52.20 17.88 -9.57
N ARG A 673 52.05 17.04 -10.60
CA ARG A 673 52.07 15.59 -10.40
C ARG A 673 53.48 15.11 -10.01
N ARG A 674 53.76 15.02 -8.70
CA ARG A 674 54.89 14.19 -8.25
C ARG A 674 54.59 12.71 -8.54
N PRO A 675 55.52 11.94 -9.12
CA PRO A 675 55.30 10.52 -9.35
C PRO A 675 55.30 9.77 -8.02
N TYR A 676 54.12 9.36 -7.55
CA TYR A 676 54.03 8.35 -6.50
C TYR A 676 54.32 6.98 -7.13
N THR A 677 55.56 6.53 -7.00
CA THR A 677 55.99 5.19 -7.41
C THR A 677 55.27 4.16 -6.53
N PRO A 678 54.39 3.30 -7.05
CA PRO A 678 53.84 2.21 -6.28
C PRO A 678 54.93 1.15 -6.12
N THR A 679 55.61 1.13 -4.98
CA THR A 679 56.46 0.00 -4.60
C THR A 679 55.57 -1.23 -4.44
N ILE A 680 55.65 -2.14 -5.41
CA ILE A 680 54.96 -3.42 -5.36
C ILE A 680 55.56 -4.21 -4.19
N ASN A 681 54.83 -4.22 -3.07
CA ASN A 681 55.13 -5.10 -1.95
C ASN A 681 54.25 -6.34 -2.10
N THR A 682 54.89 -7.47 -2.36
CA THR A 682 54.23 -8.74 -2.65
C THR A 682 53.46 -9.28 -1.44
N THR A 683 52.42 -10.08 -1.73
CA THR A 683 51.60 -10.84 -0.76
C THR A 683 50.89 -10.02 0.34
N LYS A 684 49.65 -9.60 0.08
CA LYS A 684 48.66 -9.29 1.13
C LYS A 684 47.30 -9.92 0.81
N ARG A 685 46.83 -10.81 1.69
CA ARG A 685 45.46 -11.34 1.67
C ARG A 685 44.45 -10.19 1.78
N ARG A 686 43.34 -10.24 1.06
CA ARG A 686 42.24 -9.28 1.24
C ARG A 686 41.54 -9.58 2.57
N ALA A 687 41.52 -8.61 3.47
CA ALA A 687 40.76 -8.69 4.72
C ALA A 687 39.38 -8.08 4.51
N GLN A 688 38.32 -8.87 4.71
CA GLN A 688 36.93 -8.41 4.78
C GLN A 688 36.55 -8.20 6.24
N SER A 689 35.74 -7.16 6.50
CA SER A 689 35.24 -6.83 7.84
C SER A 689 33.95 -7.61 8.14
N ILE A 690 33.86 -8.19 9.33
CA ILE A 690 32.61 -8.73 9.91
C ILE A 690 31.97 -7.60 10.71
N THR A 691 30.76 -7.20 10.38
CA THR A 691 30.05 -6.11 11.07
C THR A 691 28.74 -6.58 11.68
N VAL A 692 28.30 -5.95 12.77
CA VAL A 692 26.95 -6.15 13.34
C VAL A 692 25.89 -5.73 12.29
N PRO A 693 24.97 -6.62 11.89
CA PRO A 693 23.94 -6.31 10.90
C PRO A 693 22.84 -5.39 11.48
N ILE A 694 21.99 -4.83 10.60
CA ILE A 694 20.76 -4.16 11.04
C ILE A 694 19.78 -5.24 11.53
N MET A 695 19.45 -5.23 12.83
CA MET A 695 18.63 -6.28 13.48
C MET A 695 17.16 -5.89 13.66
N GLY A 696 16.68 -4.91 12.89
CA GLY A 696 15.29 -4.42 12.92
C GLY A 696 15.15 -3.05 13.58
N GLU A 697 13.96 -2.46 13.44
CA GLU A 697 13.71 -1.08 13.83
C GLU A 697 13.82 -0.85 15.35
N GLY A 698 14.48 0.25 15.72
CA GLY A 698 14.69 0.67 17.11
C GLY A 698 15.90 0.04 17.83
N ILE A 699 16.42 -1.08 17.35
CA ILE A 699 17.63 -1.69 17.92
C ILE A 699 18.85 -0.84 17.55
N ARG A 700 19.77 -0.61 18.49
CA ARG A 700 20.98 0.21 18.30
C ARG A 700 22.27 -0.53 18.61
N ASN A 701 22.20 -1.48 19.54
CA ASN A 701 23.30 -2.34 19.94
C ASN A 701 22.80 -3.77 20.19
N ALA A 702 23.75 -4.69 20.33
CA ALA A 702 23.54 -6.05 20.75
C ALA A 702 24.72 -6.51 21.63
N LYS A 703 24.56 -7.62 22.33
CA LYS A 703 25.56 -8.19 23.23
C LYS A 703 26.10 -9.50 22.67
N ILE A 704 27.42 -9.66 22.61
CA ILE A 704 28.04 -10.90 22.12
C ILE A 704 27.79 -12.03 23.13
N VAL A 705 27.03 -13.07 22.74
CA VAL A 705 26.72 -14.25 23.57
C VAL A 705 27.78 -15.33 23.40
N SER A 706 28.19 -15.59 22.16
CA SER A 706 29.15 -16.64 21.82
C SER A 706 30.00 -16.25 20.62
N LEU A 707 31.25 -16.73 20.58
CA LEU A 707 32.12 -16.68 19.41
C LEU A 707 32.34 -18.12 18.94
N LEU A 708 31.79 -18.47 17.79
CA LEU A 708 31.71 -19.85 17.30
C LEU A 708 32.94 -20.27 16.49
N LYS A 709 33.62 -19.31 15.86
CA LYS A 709 34.88 -19.50 15.11
C LYS A 709 36.08 -18.90 15.85
N LYS A 710 37.22 -19.58 15.83
CA LYS A 710 38.50 -19.12 16.37
C LYS A 710 39.40 -18.58 15.27
N THR A 711 40.32 -17.68 15.60
CA THR A 711 41.36 -17.19 14.67
C THR A 711 42.11 -18.36 14.05
N GLY A 712 42.16 -18.42 12.71
CA GLY A 712 42.77 -19.52 11.94
C GLY A 712 41.80 -20.60 11.47
N ASP A 713 40.54 -20.63 11.95
CA ASP A 713 39.55 -21.60 11.47
C ASP A 713 39.15 -21.31 10.01
N PRO A 714 38.89 -22.35 9.19
CA PRO A 714 38.30 -22.17 7.86
C PRO A 714 36.86 -21.68 7.97
N ILE A 715 36.49 -20.78 7.05
CA ILE A 715 35.16 -20.19 6.92
C ILE A 715 34.64 -20.47 5.50
N ALA A 716 33.51 -21.15 5.41
CA ALA A 716 32.71 -21.29 4.20
C ALA A 716 31.69 -20.14 4.06
N LEU A 717 31.00 -20.07 2.92
CA LEU A 717 29.82 -19.19 2.79
C LEU A 717 28.72 -19.67 3.74
N ASP A 718 28.00 -18.70 4.33
CA ASP A 718 26.87 -18.93 5.23
C ASP A 718 27.24 -19.59 6.58
N ASP A 719 28.53 -19.80 6.89
CA ASP A 719 29.02 -20.29 8.19
C ASP A 719 28.65 -19.35 9.34
N ASP A 720 28.13 -19.89 10.46
CA ASP A 720 27.91 -19.14 11.69
C ASP A 720 29.25 -18.72 12.33
N LEU A 721 29.38 -17.43 12.68
CA LEU A 721 30.61 -16.83 13.19
C LEU A 721 30.53 -16.53 14.69
N CYS A 722 29.41 -15.93 15.12
CA CYS A 722 29.13 -15.54 16.50
C CYS A 722 27.62 -15.38 16.71
N GLU A 723 27.16 -15.40 17.96
CA GLU A 723 25.78 -15.10 18.34
C GLU A 723 25.71 -13.77 19.09
N VAL A 724 24.72 -12.94 18.75
CA VAL A 724 24.42 -11.66 19.41
C VAL A 724 23.01 -11.64 20.00
N GLU A 725 22.89 -11.22 21.24
CA GLU A 725 21.64 -11.04 21.99
C GLU A 725 21.19 -9.58 21.89
N THR A 726 19.93 -9.38 21.52
CA THR A 726 19.24 -8.08 21.58
C THR A 726 18.09 -8.18 22.58
N ASP A 727 17.48 -7.04 22.93
CA ASP A 727 16.26 -7.01 23.76
C ASP A 727 15.07 -7.80 23.16
N LYS A 728 15.14 -8.26 21.92
CA LYS A 728 14.07 -8.99 21.21
C LYS A 728 14.38 -10.47 20.96
N ALA A 729 15.62 -10.81 20.58
CA ALA A 729 16.02 -12.17 20.19
C ALA A 729 17.54 -12.35 20.16
N VAL A 730 17.99 -13.61 20.10
CA VAL A 730 19.38 -14.01 19.85
C VAL A 730 19.57 -14.35 18.37
N TYR A 731 20.58 -13.75 17.74
CA TYR A 731 20.87 -13.86 16.31
C TYR A 731 22.26 -14.45 16.04
N PRO A 732 22.38 -15.53 15.25
CA PRO A 732 23.66 -15.92 14.67
C PRO A 732 24.04 -14.98 13.52
N ILE A 733 25.25 -14.43 13.56
CA ILE A 733 25.86 -13.66 12.45
C ILE A 733 26.62 -14.64 11.55
N GLN A 734 26.33 -14.60 10.25
CA GLN A 734 26.85 -15.55 9.27
C GLN A 734 27.82 -14.93 8.27
N SER A 735 28.76 -15.72 7.76
CA SER A 735 29.76 -15.26 6.80
C SER A 735 29.18 -15.01 5.40
N SER A 736 29.49 -13.84 4.83
CA SER A 736 29.28 -13.55 3.40
C SER A 736 30.46 -13.97 2.50
N PHE A 737 31.56 -14.49 3.05
CA PHE A 737 32.82 -14.70 2.33
C PHE A 737 33.49 -16.03 2.66
N ILE A 738 34.15 -16.65 1.67
CA ILE A 738 35.04 -17.81 1.90
C ILE A 738 36.42 -17.30 2.32
N GLY A 739 37.00 -17.89 3.36
CA GLY A 739 38.34 -17.54 3.80
C GLY A 739 38.78 -18.25 5.07
N VAL A 740 39.69 -17.60 5.79
CA VAL A 740 40.16 -18.02 7.11
C VAL A 740 39.81 -16.93 8.12
N MET A 741 39.32 -17.31 9.30
CA MET A 741 39.01 -16.38 10.38
C MET A 741 40.27 -15.60 10.78
N GLY A 742 40.20 -14.28 10.67
CA GLY A 742 41.20 -13.35 11.18
C GLY A 742 41.00 -13.10 12.67
N GLU A 743 41.47 -11.95 13.16
CA GLU A 743 41.33 -11.60 14.58
C GLU A 743 39.92 -11.04 14.87
N TRP A 744 39.33 -11.48 15.99
CA TRP A 744 38.19 -10.81 16.62
C TRP A 744 38.65 -9.54 17.34
N LYS A 745 37.91 -8.45 17.14
CA LYS A 745 38.06 -7.16 17.82
C LYS A 745 37.14 -7.03 19.05
N THR A 746 36.32 -8.04 19.32
CA THR A 746 35.31 -8.10 20.39
C THR A 746 35.40 -9.41 21.17
N LYS A 747 34.77 -9.46 22.36
CA LYS A 747 34.75 -10.61 23.27
C LYS A 747 33.33 -10.96 23.69
N VAL A 748 33.15 -12.19 24.18
CA VAL A 748 31.89 -12.63 24.80
C VAL A 748 31.57 -11.73 26.00
N GLY A 749 30.35 -11.21 26.04
CA GLY A 749 29.86 -10.24 27.02
C GLY A 749 29.93 -8.77 26.58
N ASP A 750 30.70 -8.44 25.53
CA ASP A 750 30.79 -7.06 25.03
C ASP A 750 29.46 -6.61 24.41
N THR A 751 29.11 -5.33 24.62
CA THR A 751 28.00 -4.66 23.91
C THR A 751 28.57 -3.94 22.69
N VAL A 752 27.97 -4.16 21.53
CA VAL A 752 28.44 -3.73 20.20
C VAL A 752 27.34 -2.98 19.45
N ASP A 753 27.67 -1.86 18.82
CA ASP A 753 26.71 -1.05 18.07
C ASP A 753 26.44 -1.63 16.67
N ILE A 754 25.27 -1.36 16.09
CA ILE A 754 24.97 -1.74 14.70
C ILE A 754 25.99 -1.10 13.74
N GLY A 755 26.53 -1.90 12.82
CA GLY A 755 27.61 -1.50 11.91
C GLY A 755 29.02 -1.54 12.53
N GLN A 756 29.18 -1.82 13.83
CA GLN A 756 30.50 -1.99 14.44
C GLN A 756 31.21 -3.23 13.86
N GLU A 757 32.50 -3.10 13.59
CA GLU A 757 33.36 -4.21 13.18
C GLU A 757 33.66 -5.13 14.38
N LEU A 758 33.27 -6.40 14.24
CA LEU A 758 33.49 -7.47 15.21
C LEU A 758 34.82 -8.19 15.00
N GLY A 759 35.27 -8.32 13.75
CA GLY A 759 36.47 -9.07 13.39
C GLY A 759 36.73 -9.06 11.89
N THR A 760 37.70 -9.85 11.44
CA THR A 760 38.09 -9.91 10.02
C THR A 760 38.07 -11.33 9.45
N ILE A 761 37.83 -11.46 8.15
CA ILE A 761 37.98 -12.70 7.37
C ILE A 761 39.07 -12.47 6.31
N LEU A 762 40.07 -13.35 6.28
CA LEU A 762 41.14 -13.32 5.29
C LEU A 762 40.75 -14.16 4.08
N THR A 763 40.34 -13.52 2.99
CA THR A 763 39.98 -14.19 1.73
C THR A 763 41.24 -14.45 0.90
N GLY A 764 41.39 -15.66 0.34
CA GLY A 764 42.40 -15.97 -0.66
C GLY A 764 41.94 -15.57 -2.07
N ASP A 765 42.88 -15.32 -2.98
CA ASP A 765 42.56 -15.03 -4.38
C ASP A 765 42.07 -16.31 -5.08
N GLY A 766 40.76 -16.39 -5.29
CA GLY A 766 40.10 -17.43 -6.07
C GLY A 766 38.99 -16.81 -6.93
N GLU A 767 39.18 -16.83 -8.25
CA GLU A 767 38.13 -16.49 -9.20
C GLU A 767 37.01 -17.55 -9.18
N PRO A 768 35.75 -17.18 -9.51
CA PRO A 768 34.73 -18.18 -9.79
C PRO A 768 35.12 -18.97 -11.04
N VAL A 769 35.11 -20.30 -10.94
CA VAL A 769 35.48 -21.21 -12.03
C VAL A 769 34.46 -21.09 -13.16
N ALA A 770 34.80 -20.34 -14.20
CA ALA A 770 34.07 -20.35 -15.46
C ALA A 770 34.23 -21.73 -16.12
N ALA A 771 33.14 -22.50 -16.19
CA ALA A 771 33.11 -23.74 -16.95
C ALA A 771 33.32 -23.43 -18.44
N THR A 772 34.43 -23.92 -19.00
CA THR A 772 34.85 -23.64 -20.37
C THR A 772 33.95 -24.33 -21.41
N SER A 773 32.98 -23.58 -21.94
CA SER A 773 32.34 -23.95 -23.20
C SER A 773 33.36 -23.79 -24.34
N LYS A 774 33.69 -24.90 -25.00
CA LYS A 774 34.52 -24.88 -26.21
C LYS A 774 33.84 -24.05 -27.29
N ALA A 775 34.60 -23.19 -27.96
CA ALA A 775 34.15 -22.51 -29.15
C ALA A 775 33.75 -23.53 -30.22
N PHE A 776 32.55 -23.37 -30.78
CA PHE A 776 32.20 -23.90 -32.08
C PHE A 776 32.25 -22.74 -33.08
N GLU A 777 32.87 -22.98 -34.23
CA GLU A 777 32.95 -21.99 -35.31
C GLU A 777 31.55 -21.71 -35.86
N ALA A 778 31.17 -20.43 -35.90
CA ALA A 778 29.97 -19.98 -36.58
C ALA A 778 30.36 -19.48 -37.98
N THR A 779 30.04 -20.27 -39.01
CA THR A 779 30.12 -19.87 -40.41
C THR A 779 28.96 -18.94 -40.77
N ASP A 780 29.20 -18.00 -41.68
CA ASP A 780 28.22 -17.02 -42.16
C ASP A 780 26.93 -17.64 -42.69
N ALA A 781 25.79 -17.05 -42.30
CA ALA A 781 24.55 -17.05 -43.08
C ALA A 781 23.66 -15.88 -42.66
N GLU A 782 23.51 -14.88 -43.52
CA GLU A 782 22.48 -13.84 -43.36
C GLU A 782 21.07 -14.42 -43.57
N SER A 783 20.08 -13.92 -42.82
CA SER A 783 18.93 -13.16 -43.37
C SER A 783 17.58 -13.38 -42.66
N ALA A 784 16.77 -12.31 -42.69
CA ALA A 784 15.31 -12.28 -42.60
C ALA A 784 14.61 -12.74 -41.30
N ILE A 785 14.48 -11.82 -40.33
CA ILE A 785 13.21 -11.65 -39.60
C ILE A 785 12.65 -10.25 -39.90
N SER A 786 11.37 -10.22 -40.27
CA SER A 786 10.66 -9.05 -40.78
C SER A 786 10.42 -7.98 -39.70
N SER A 787 10.71 -6.73 -40.04
CA SER A 787 10.34 -5.56 -39.26
C SER A 787 8.85 -5.23 -39.40
N ARG A 788 8.09 -5.36 -38.31
CA ARG A 788 6.86 -4.57 -38.11
C ARG A 788 7.18 -3.43 -37.16
N LYS A 789 6.88 -2.20 -37.60
CA LYS A 789 7.11 -0.98 -36.83
C LYS A 789 6.18 -0.93 -35.63
N GLU A 790 6.75 -0.79 -34.43
CA GLU A 790 6.02 -0.19 -33.32
C GLU A 790 5.95 1.33 -33.54
N GLU A 791 4.76 1.90 -33.42
CA GLU A 791 4.58 3.35 -33.43
C GLU A 791 5.08 3.94 -32.12
N LYS A 792 5.96 4.95 -32.21
CA LYS A 792 6.42 5.68 -31.04
C LYS A 792 5.25 6.50 -30.47
N ALA A 793 4.76 6.10 -29.31
CA ALA A 793 3.97 6.99 -28.46
C ALA A 793 4.79 8.27 -28.14
N ALA A 794 4.11 9.41 -28.12
CA ALA A 794 4.73 10.70 -27.84
C ALA A 794 5.23 10.78 -26.37
N PRO A 795 6.20 11.64 -26.05
CA PRO A 795 6.67 11.80 -24.67
C PRO A 795 5.57 12.44 -23.82
N GLU A 796 5.21 11.80 -22.71
CA GLU A 796 4.37 12.45 -21.69
C GLU A 796 5.12 13.64 -21.05
N ASP A 797 4.34 14.64 -20.66
CA ASP A 797 4.80 15.95 -20.19
C ASP A 797 5.70 15.85 -18.94
N THR A 798 7.01 16.00 -19.14
CA THR A 798 8.00 15.98 -18.06
C THR A 798 7.97 17.29 -17.28
N ARG A 799 6.96 17.43 -16.41
CA ARG A 799 7.01 18.39 -15.30
C ARG A 799 8.34 18.20 -14.58
N ARG A 800 9.08 19.30 -14.41
CA ARG A 800 10.32 19.31 -13.63
C ARG A 800 10.02 18.96 -12.19
N TYR A 801 10.11 17.68 -11.85
CA TYR A 801 10.29 17.25 -10.47
C TYR A 801 11.59 17.90 -10.00
N ILE A 802 11.46 18.92 -9.15
CA ILE A 802 12.57 19.46 -8.38
C ILE A 802 13.16 18.27 -7.64
N GLY A 803 14.45 17.99 -7.86
CA GLY A 803 15.08 16.78 -7.36
C GLY A 803 14.81 16.62 -5.87
N ILE A 804 14.13 15.53 -5.51
CA ILE A 804 13.80 15.27 -4.10
C ILE A 804 15.09 14.81 -3.45
N GLU A 805 15.79 15.73 -2.77
CA GLU A 805 16.94 15.37 -1.97
C GLU A 805 16.49 14.34 -0.91
N PRO A 806 17.12 13.15 -0.85
CA PRO A 806 16.73 12.16 0.14
C PRO A 806 16.92 12.73 1.54
N ALA A 807 15.98 12.45 2.46
CA ALA A 807 16.06 12.89 3.85
C ALA A 807 17.36 12.43 4.56
N LEU A 808 18.04 11.41 4.02
CA LEU A 808 19.40 11.04 4.34
C LEU A 808 20.35 11.66 3.30
N SER A 809 21.18 12.62 3.71
CA SER A 809 22.15 13.25 2.79
C SER A 809 23.02 12.21 2.05
N PRO A 810 23.53 12.50 0.84
CA PRO A 810 24.44 11.59 0.12
C PRO A 810 25.67 11.16 0.94
N THR A 811 26.08 12.00 1.90
CA THR A 811 27.13 11.69 2.88
C THR A 811 26.68 10.66 3.92
N ILE A 812 25.42 10.67 4.37
CA ILE A 812 24.84 9.63 5.24
C ILE A 812 24.64 8.34 4.44
N THR A 813 24.14 8.39 3.21
CA THR A 813 24.03 7.21 2.33
C THR A 813 25.38 6.56 2.07
N ARG A 814 26.46 7.36 1.91
CA ARG A 814 27.84 6.84 1.90
C ARG A 814 28.32 6.33 3.26
N LYS A 815 28.03 7.01 4.38
CA LYS A 815 28.44 6.56 5.72
C LYS A 815 27.78 5.24 6.14
N LEU A 816 26.54 4.98 5.70
CA LEU A 816 25.88 3.68 5.87
C LEU A 816 26.64 2.54 5.16
N SER A 817 27.40 2.83 4.10
CA SER A 817 28.30 1.85 3.50
C SER A 817 29.64 1.67 4.23
N ARG A 818 30.16 2.73 4.89
CA ARG A 818 31.36 2.72 5.77
C ARG A 818 31.39 3.95 6.71
N VAL A 819 31.33 3.77 8.04
CA VAL A 819 32.10 4.50 9.11
C VAL A 819 31.54 4.26 10.53
N ILE A 820 32.46 4.18 11.50
CA ILE A 820 32.26 4.06 12.96
C ILE A 820 31.55 5.30 13.56
N PRO A 821 30.66 5.17 14.57
CA PRO A 821 29.99 6.31 15.20
C PRO A 821 30.93 7.25 15.97
N ALA A 822 30.57 8.53 16.04
CA ALA A 822 31.11 9.48 17.01
C ALA A 822 30.15 9.54 18.22
N ASN A 823 30.65 9.15 19.40
CA ASN A 823 29.81 9.03 20.60
C ASN A 823 29.54 10.39 21.26
N LEU A 824 28.27 10.66 21.57
CA LEU A 824 27.87 11.66 22.55
C LEU A 824 27.39 10.94 23.81
N GLN A 825 28.27 10.78 24.79
CA GLN A 825 27.94 10.15 26.07
C GLN A 825 27.17 11.12 26.96
N ILE A 826 25.85 10.97 27.05
CA ILE A 826 25.02 11.69 28.02
C ILE A 826 25.00 10.89 29.32
N ASP A 827 25.87 11.28 30.26
CA ASP A 827 26.00 10.64 31.57
C ASP A 827 24.86 11.10 32.51
N ALA A 828 23.68 10.47 32.38
CA ALA A 828 22.52 10.75 33.21
C ALA A 828 22.76 10.27 34.66
N ARG A 829 23.26 11.17 35.52
CA ARG A 829 23.57 10.92 36.94
C ARG A 829 22.31 10.73 37.79
N TRP A 830 21.60 9.62 37.56
CA TRP A 830 20.38 9.25 38.30
C TRP A 830 20.58 9.18 39.81
N ASN A 831 21.78 8.85 40.29
CA ASN A 831 22.11 8.89 41.72
C ASN A 831 22.08 10.32 42.28
N SER A 832 22.56 11.33 41.53
CA SER A 832 22.48 12.73 41.94
C SER A 832 21.04 13.26 41.93
N ILE A 833 20.24 12.86 40.94
CA ILE A 833 18.80 13.19 40.89
C ILE A 833 18.04 12.53 42.05
N ARG A 834 18.35 11.27 42.37
CA ARG A 834 17.74 10.53 43.48
C ARG A 834 18.12 11.14 44.83
N GLN A 835 19.40 11.45 45.05
CA GLN A 835 19.86 12.18 46.24
C GLN A 835 19.21 13.56 46.38
N ALA A 836 19.10 14.34 45.31
CA ALA A 836 18.42 15.64 45.35
C ALA A 836 16.92 15.51 45.68
N ARG A 837 16.25 14.48 45.15
CA ARG A 837 14.82 14.22 45.44
C ARG A 837 14.58 13.70 46.86
N ASP A 838 15.51 12.91 47.41
CA ASP A 838 15.39 12.41 48.77
C ASP A 838 15.89 13.42 49.83
N ALA A 839 16.66 14.44 49.43
CA ALA A 839 16.96 15.63 50.25
C ALA A 839 15.91 16.75 50.15
N ALA A 840 14.96 16.64 49.22
CA ALA A 840 13.81 17.55 49.05
C ALA A 840 12.51 16.98 49.66
N LYS A 841 12.62 15.85 50.37
CA LYS A 841 11.59 15.25 51.23
C LYS A 841 11.95 15.46 52.71
#